data_AF-A0A0Q1BUG7-F1
#
_entry.id   AF-A0A0Q1BUG7-F1
#
_cell.length_a   1.000
_cell.length_b   1.000
_cell.length_c   1.000
_cell.angle_alpha   90.00
_cell.angle_beta   90.00
_cell.angle_gamma   90.00
#
_symmetry.space_group_name_H-M   'P 1'
#
loop_
_entity.id
_entity.type
_entity.pdbx_description
1 polymer ?
#
loop_
_entity_poly.entity_id
_entity_poly.type
_entity_poly.pdbx_seq_one_letter_code
_entity_poly.pdbx_strand_id
1 'polypeptide(L)'
;MILKSYINGQWQAGKQDGNERFMWDAITGEQIGATSTANLDIAGVLQYGRDHGKVLRDMTFQQRGNMIKKLALYLEKRKAKFYEISYRTGATRADSWVDIEGGFGNLFANASLRKLFPDQSYAVEGDPIDLSRGGRFMAHHILVPRKGVAVHINAFNFPVWGMLEKCAVNWMAGMPAVVLPAPQTAFLTEAVVREIIASGILPEGALQLLSGLTTSVLDTVNSTDVVTFTGSAATGRKLKSHPRLLEESVPFTMEADSLNSSVLGPDAVPGTAEFDIFIKEVRKEMTSKAGQKCTAIRRIMVPENLMEDVQIALGKQLSQTVIGDPLLRETRMGAMINNNQRDTLKEQIQKISKTAEIVYGNLDEVEILGDRAQKGAFISPILMREDQPFKNNAVHEVECFGPVSTLMPYKNLDEAIELAHMGKGSLVSSVVTGDDAFAKVYTINAASSHGRILTLNKESAPQSTGHGSPLPLLVHGGPGRAGGGEEMGGLRGIKHYMQRCAVQGSPTSLTEITGIYQPNGAYKEAEKHPFAYHYEDIKPGMSLETHKRTITNTDIQNFANLTWDHFYAHTDITSLEGSIFKKRTAHGYFIISAAAGLFVYPNKGPVSANYGLEDIRFLRPLYHNDTIYVRLTCKEKRERDVSGREHPSGIVKWYVEVFDAEPVDYENGKTDEEAESLVAIATILTMVEKKQDIFKEITEKYIKSAFAKLNSDTKPQWGSMTPQHMVEHLEMSYRIASGEKQDFDITTPDEHLEKVAATLWNYDKMPQNHKMPLMKQDGTLEDLQHENLETAKAKMLEARKEYLDYFKKNPKATTKNAVFGELSKYEWTLLERKHLNHHFEQFNISA
;
A
#
# COMPACT_ATOMS: atom_id res chain seq x y z
N MET A 1 24.34 25.27 16.67
CA MET A 1 24.52 24.32 15.54
C MET A 1 23.51 24.67 14.45
N ILE A 2 23.92 24.69 13.17
CA ILE A 2 23.00 24.79 12.02
C ILE A 2 22.64 23.38 11.56
N LEU A 3 21.35 23.11 11.40
CA LEU A 3 20.83 21.85 10.89
C LEU A 3 21.24 21.67 9.42
N LYS A 4 21.70 20.47 9.04
CA LYS A 4 22.18 20.19 7.69
C LYS A 4 21.03 19.84 6.74
N SER A 5 21.10 20.34 5.52
CA SER A 5 20.36 19.89 4.36
C SER A 5 21.04 18.66 3.73
N TYR A 6 20.28 17.81 3.05
CA TYR A 6 20.81 16.74 2.19
C TYR A 6 20.48 17.07 0.74
N ILE A 7 21.47 17.59 0.01
CA ILE A 7 21.31 18.10 -1.35
C ILE A 7 22.45 17.60 -2.24
N ASN A 8 22.15 17.31 -3.51
CA ASN A 8 23.12 16.84 -4.48
C ASN A 8 23.95 15.64 -3.96
N GLY A 9 23.29 14.72 -3.25
CA GLY A 9 23.91 13.52 -2.66
C GLY A 9 24.75 13.76 -1.40
N GLN A 10 24.76 14.98 -0.84
CA GLN A 10 25.66 15.35 0.26
C GLN A 10 24.97 16.11 1.39
N TRP A 11 25.47 15.90 2.62
CA TRP A 11 25.04 16.65 3.80
C TRP A 11 25.77 18.00 3.90
N GLN A 12 25.05 19.10 3.76
CA GLN A 12 25.59 20.46 3.75
C GLN A 12 24.87 21.35 4.77
N ALA A 13 25.62 22.19 5.49
CA ALA A 13 25.04 23.20 6.38
C ALA A 13 24.97 24.54 5.64
N GLY A 14 23.84 25.25 5.77
CA GLY A 14 23.78 26.65 5.35
C GLY A 14 24.72 27.53 6.19
N LYS A 15 25.08 28.70 5.68
CA LYS A 15 25.86 29.68 6.44
C LYS A 15 24.96 30.51 7.36
N GLN A 16 25.59 31.13 8.35
CA GLN A 16 24.95 32.20 9.11
C GLN A 16 24.86 33.45 8.23
N ASP A 17 23.69 34.07 8.18
CA ASP A 17 23.38 35.26 7.39
C ASP A 17 22.41 36.22 8.11
N GLY A 18 22.05 35.93 9.37
CA GLY A 18 21.11 36.72 10.16
C GLY A 18 19.62 36.43 9.87
N ASN A 19 19.32 35.54 8.91
CA ASN A 19 17.95 35.11 8.59
C ASN A 19 17.64 33.69 9.08
N GLU A 20 18.47 33.16 9.97
CA GLU A 20 18.29 31.80 10.49
C GLU A 20 16.99 31.68 11.28
N ARG A 21 16.39 30.47 11.23
CA ARG A 21 15.23 30.16 12.06
C ARG A 21 15.64 29.28 13.21
N PHE A 22 15.48 29.80 14.42
CA PHE A 22 15.80 29.09 15.65
C PHE A 22 14.78 28.01 15.96
N MET A 23 15.28 26.87 16.40
CA MET A 23 14.51 25.72 16.86
C MET A 23 14.56 25.69 18.38
N TRP A 24 13.42 25.48 19.02
CA TRP A 24 13.26 25.53 20.47
C TRP A 24 12.70 24.22 20.98
N ASP A 25 13.16 23.79 22.15
CA ASP A 25 12.55 22.70 22.88
C ASP A 25 11.23 23.19 23.49
N ALA A 26 10.11 22.59 23.08
CA ALA A 26 8.78 23.00 23.48
C ALA A 26 8.53 22.83 24.99
N ILE A 27 9.27 21.95 25.66
CA ILE A 27 9.12 21.63 27.08
C ILE A 27 9.97 22.57 27.95
N THR A 28 11.24 22.77 27.58
CA THR A 28 12.18 23.53 28.43
C THR A 28 12.38 24.98 28.00
N GLY A 29 12.00 25.32 26.77
CA GLY A 29 12.28 26.62 26.15
C GLY A 29 13.73 26.81 25.71
N GLU A 30 14.57 25.78 25.81
CA GLU A 30 15.97 25.84 25.43
C GLU A 30 16.15 25.82 23.91
N GLN A 31 17.17 26.52 23.41
CA GLN A 31 17.48 26.52 21.99
C GLN A 31 18.12 25.20 21.58
N ILE A 32 17.52 24.51 20.61
CA ILE A 32 18.06 23.27 20.01
C ILE A 32 19.17 23.59 19.02
N GLY A 33 18.93 24.59 18.17
CA GLY A 33 19.79 24.93 17.04
C GLY A 33 19.12 25.95 16.14
N ALA A 34 19.57 26.03 14.89
CA ALA A 34 18.96 26.88 13.87
C ALA A 34 18.95 26.19 12.51
N THR A 35 18.07 26.62 11.61
CA THR A 35 18.04 26.19 10.20
C THR A 35 18.44 27.36 9.30
N SER A 36 19.20 27.09 8.24
CA SER A 36 19.59 28.07 7.23
C SER A 36 19.81 27.40 5.89
N THR A 37 19.35 28.04 4.81
CA THR A 37 19.62 27.65 3.42
C THR A 37 20.60 28.59 2.73
N ALA A 38 21.21 29.53 3.46
CA ALA A 38 22.13 30.50 2.88
C ALA A 38 23.36 29.83 2.27
N ASN A 39 23.71 30.24 1.04
CA ASN A 39 24.79 29.68 0.20
C ASN A 39 24.62 28.20 -0.18
N LEU A 40 23.43 27.61 -0.04
CA LEU A 40 23.14 26.31 -0.62
C LEU A 40 22.76 26.46 -2.10
N ASP A 41 23.19 25.52 -2.94
CA ASP A 41 22.79 25.45 -4.35
C ASP A 41 21.36 24.90 -4.47
N ILE A 42 20.37 25.77 -4.20
CA ILE A 42 18.94 25.41 -4.23
C ILE A 42 18.48 25.07 -5.65
N ALA A 43 19.04 25.76 -6.66
CA ALA A 43 18.72 25.52 -8.06
C ALA A 43 19.14 24.11 -8.51
N GLY A 44 20.34 23.67 -8.12
CA GLY A 44 20.86 22.35 -8.42
C GLY A 44 20.07 21.21 -7.77
N VAL A 45 19.39 21.44 -6.63
CA VAL A 45 18.59 20.43 -5.93
C VAL A 45 17.55 19.80 -6.86
N LEU A 46 16.72 20.61 -7.52
CA LEU A 46 15.68 20.06 -8.39
C LEU A 46 16.30 19.33 -9.58
N GLN A 47 17.35 19.90 -10.19
CA GLN A 47 18.01 19.28 -11.34
C GLN A 47 18.61 17.92 -11.00
N TYR A 48 19.27 17.80 -9.85
CA TYR A 48 19.83 16.54 -9.37
C TYR A 48 18.77 15.44 -9.23
N GLY A 49 17.59 15.80 -8.71
CA GLY A 49 16.44 14.89 -8.66
C GLY A 49 15.97 14.45 -10.05
N ARG A 50 15.84 15.38 -11.00
CA ARG A 50 15.42 15.07 -12.38
C ARG A 50 16.40 14.12 -13.08
N ASP A 51 17.69 14.38 -12.92
CA ASP A 51 18.78 13.63 -13.56
C ASP A 51 18.86 12.19 -13.03
N HIS A 52 18.75 11.99 -11.72
CA HIS A 52 18.86 10.66 -11.10
C HIS A 52 17.52 9.92 -11.00
N GLY A 53 16.39 10.63 -11.13
CA GLY A 53 15.04 10.08 -11.00
C GLY A 53 14.69 9.00 -12.04
N LYS A 54 15.49 8.83 -13.10
CA LYS A 54 15.27 7.78 -14.11
C LYS A 54 15.23 6.39 -13.48
N VAL A 55 16.07 6.12 -12.47
CA VAL A 55 16.10 4.82 -11.80
C VAL A 55 14.75 4.46 -11.19
N LEU A 56 14.06 5.41 -10.54
CA LEU A 56 12.71 5.19 -10.02
C LEU A 56 11.69 4.99 -11.13
N ARG A 57 11.81 5.73 -12.24
CA ARG A 57 10.89 5.62 -13.38
C ARG A 57 11.02 4.28 -14.11
N ASP A 58 12.23 3.73 -14.19
CA ASP A 58 12.49 2.45 -14.84
C ASP A 58 12.02 1.27 -14.00
N MET A 59 11.98 1.41 -12.67
CA MET A 59 11.43 0.38 -11.79
C MET A 59 9.96 0.12 -12.08
N THR A 60 9.51 -1.13 -11.90
CA THR A 60 8.07 -1.45 -11.92
C THR A 60 7.39 -1.00 -10.62
N PHE A 61 6.06 -0.89 -10.62
CA PHE A 61 5.32 -0.67 -9.37
C PHE A 61 5.62 -1.74 -8.31
N GLN A 62 5.86 -3.00 -8.71
CA GLN A 62 6.22 -4.07 -7.78
C GLN A 62 7.56 -3.80 -7.10
N GLN A 63 8.56 -3.40 -7.89
CA GLN A 63 9.89 -3.04 -7.39
C GLN A 63 9.83 -1.83 -6.46
N ARG A 64 9.10 -0.77 -6.84
CA ARG A 64 8.92 0.43 -6.01
C ARG A 64 8.21 0.11 -4.69
N GLY A 65 7.13 -0.67 -4.73
CA GLY A 65 6.42 -1.07 -3.52
C GLY A 65 7.28 -1.94 -2.60
N ASN A 66 8.06 -2.88 -3.14
CA ASN A 66 8.99 -3.69 -2.34
C ASN A 66 10.13 -2.86 -1.73
N MET A 67 10.66 -1.87 -2.47
CA MET A 67 11.64 -0.91 -1.96
C MET A 67 11.06 -0.12 -0.77
N ILE A 68 9.85 0.43 -0.91
CA ILE A 68 9.16 1.17 0.15
C ILE A 68 8.90 0.26 1.37
N LYS A 69 8.46 -0.99 1.16
CA LYS A 69 8.28 -1.98 2.24
C LYS A 69 9.59 -2.25 2.99
N LYS A 70 10.69 -2.41 2.26
CA LYS A 70 12.02 -2.62 2.85
C LYS A 70 12.44 -1.42 3.70
N LEU A 71 12.16 -0.19 3.23
CA LEU A 71 12.42 1.03 3.99
C LEU A 71 11.59 1.10 5.28
N ALA A 72 10.29 0.79 5.20
CA ALA A 72 9.42 0.76 6.37
C ALA A 72 9.94 -0.18 7.47
N LEU A 73 10.32 -1.41 7.09
CA LEU A 73 10.91 -2.40 8.00
C LEU A 73 12.25 -1.93 8.59
N TYR A 74 13.05 -1.18 7.82
CA TYR A 74 14.33 -0.65 8.28
C TYR A 74 14.15 0.43 9.36
N LEU A 75 13.20 1.34 9.15
CA LEU A 75 12.89 2.44 10.06
C LEU A 75 12.20 1.94 11.34
N GLU A 76 11.28 0.98 11.22
CA GLU A 76 10.55 0.38 12.34
C GLU A 76 11.51 -0.19 13.40
N LYS A 77 12.58 -0.87 12.95
CA LYS A 77 13.63 -1.42 13.84
C LYS A 77 14.44 -0.35 14.59
N ARG A 78 14.34 0.92 14.19
CA ARG A 78 15.12 2.05 14.71
C ARG A 78 14.26 3.13 15.33
N LYS A 79 12.96 2.89 15.54
CA LYS A 79 12.00 3.92 15.96
C LYS A 79 12.29 4.53 17.34
N ALA A 80 12.94 3.80 18.25
CA ALA A 80 13.17 4.22 19.63
C ALA A 80 13.84 5.61 19.74
N LYS A 81 14.92 5.86 18.98
CA LYS A 81 15.63 7.16 19.02
C LYS A 81 14.79 8.33 18.50
N PHE A 82 13.81 8.07 17.62
CA PHE A 82 12.96 9.14 17.11
C PHE A 82 11.96 9.63 18.17
N TYR A 83 11.55 8.77 19.11
CA TYR A 83 10.74 9.18 20.25
C TYR A 83 11.48 10.15 21.16
N GLU A 84 12.75 9.87 21.48
CA GLU A 84 13.59 10.75 22.30
C GLU A 84 13.68 12.16 21.71
N ILE A 85 13.82 12.24 20.39
CA ILE A 85 13.84 13.51 19.66
C ILE A 85 12.44 14.15 19.64
N SER A 86 11.40 13.36 19.40
CA SER A 86 10.02 13.84 19.29
C SER A 86 9.47 14.48 20.56
N TYR A 87 9.91 14.05 21.75
CA TYR A 87 9.48 14.68 23.01
C TYR A 87 9.81 16.19 23.08
N ARG A 88 10.86 16.63 22.39
CA ARG A 88 11.26 18.05 22.31
C ARG A 88 10.29 18.89 21.49
N THR A 89 9.40 18.26 20.72
CA THR A 89 8.30 18.94 20.00
C THR A 89 7.11 19.24 20.91
N GLY A 90 7.14 18.77 22.16
CA GLY A 90 6.04 18.91 23.11
C GLY A 90 5.07 17.73 23.09
N ALA A 91 5.23 16.78 22.18
CA ALA A 91 4.35 15.62 22.04
C ALA A 91 4.53 14.59 23.18
N THR A 92 3.43 14.02 23.66
CA THR A 92 3.46 12.84 24.53
C THR A 92 3.88 11.58 23.76
N ARG A 93 4.15 10.46 24.44
CA ARG A 93 4.43 9.19 23.76
C ARG A 93 3.33 8.76 22.80
N ALA A 94 2.05 8.96 23.15
CA ALA A 94 0.92 8.60 22.29
C ALA A 94 0.85 9.52 21.06
N ASP A 95 1.12 10.81 21.25
CA ASP A 95 1.15 11.79 20.17
C ASP A 95 2.33 11.57 19.20
N SER A 96 3.51 11.24 19.73
CA SER A 96 4.68 10.85 18.93
C SER A 96 4.46 9.55 18.18
N TRP A 97 3.66 8.63 18.73
CA TRP A 97 3.29 7.39 18.03
C TRP A 97 2.49 7.68 16.77
N VAL A 98 1.55 8.63 16.81
CA VAL A 98 0.79 9.05 15.62
C VAL A 98 1.71 9.62 14.53
N ASP A 99 2.69 10.45 14.89
CA ASP A 99 3.62 11.04 13.91
C ASP A 99 4.63 10.02 13.36
N ILE A 100 5.30 9.27 14.23
CA ILE A 100 6.39 8.35 13.85
C ILE A 100 5.83 7.08 13.22
N GLU A 101 5.03 6.32 13.96
CA GLU A 101 4.51 5.04 13.49
C GLU A 101 3.40 5.22 12.46
N GLY A 102 2.62 6.31 12.53
CA GLY A 102 1.71 6.68 11.44
C GLY A 102 2.46 7.01 10.15
N GLY A 103 3.61 7.68 10.22
CA GLY A 103 4.48 7.91 9.06
C GLY A 103 5.05 6.61 8.48
N PHE A 104 5.50 5.68 9.32
CA PHE A 104 5.99 4.37 8.85
C PHE A 104 4.86 3.49 8.32
N GLY A 105 3.67 3.57 8.91
CA GLY A 105 2.44 2.93 8.44
C GLY A 105 2.06 3.37 7.02
N ASN A 106 2.26 4.65 6.68
CA ASN A 106 2.05 5.16 5.33
C ASN A 106 2.94 4.46 4.29
N LEU A 107 4.20 4.15 4.64
CA LEU A 107 5.08 3.36 3.77
C LEU A 107 4.53 1.95 3.55
N PHE A 108 4.07 1.27 4.61
CA PHE A 108 3.48 -0.08 4.47
C PHE A 108 2.20 -0.09 3.64
N ALA A 109 1.32 0.89 3.87
CA ALA A 109 0.06 1.00 3.14
C ALA A 109 0.30 1.23 1.64
N ASN A 110 1.16 2.20 1.29
CA ASN A 110 1.50 2.48 -0.11
C ASN A 110 2.29 1.33 -0.77
N ALA A 111 3.21 0.69 -0.04
CA ALA A 111 3.89 -0.51 -0.54
C ALA A 111 2.93 -1.65 -0.89
N SER A 112 1.81 -1.75 -0.18
CA SER A 112 0.78 -2.77 -0.43
C SER A 112 -0.06 -2.46 -1.66
N LEU A 113 -0.21 -1.18 -2.04
CA LEU A 113 -0.92 -0.77 -3.27
C LEU A 113 -0.28 -1.31 -4.54
N ARG A 114 1.01 -1.71 -4.51
CA ARG A 114 1.67 -2.36 -5.65
C ARG A 114 0.87 -3.54 -6.22
N LYS A 115 0.14 -4.27 -5.38
CA LYS A 115 -0.70 -5.41 -5.77
C LYS A 115 -1.86 -5.02 -6.70
N LEU A 116 -2.23 -3.75 -6.71
CA LEU A 116 -3.27 -3.19 -7.56
C LEU A 116 -2.71 -2.64 -8.89
N PHE A 117 -1.39 -2.67 -9.08
CA PHE A 117 -0.71 -2.20 -10.29
C PHE A 117 -0.12 -3.38 -11.08
N PRO A 118 0.05 -3.23 -12.40
CA PRO A 118 0.78 -4.21 -13.21
C PRO A 118 2.26 -4.25 -12.81
N ASP A 119 2.96 -5.31 -13.20
CA ASP A 119 4.43 -5.36 -13.10
C ASP A 119 5.10 -4.59 -14.26
N GLN A 120 4.78 -3.31 -14.33
CA GLN A 120 5.28 -2.36 -15.32
C GLN A 120 5.65 -1.04 -14.64
N SER A 121 6.39 -0.19 -15.34
CA SER A 121 6.75 1.15 -14.85
C SER A 121 5.61 2.16 -14.91
N TYR A 122 4.60 1.90 -15.76
CA TYR A 122 3.40 2.70 -15.98
C TYR A 122 2.15 1.84 -15.77
N ALA A 123 0.99 2.50 -15.70
CA ALA A 123 -0.29 1.84 -15.44
C ALA A 123 -1.32 2.18 -16.51
N VAL A 124 -2.38 1.38 -16.55
CA VAL A 124 -3.52 1.51 -17.45
C VAL A 124 -4.73 1.88 -16.59
N GLU A 125 -5.52 2.88 -17.00
CA GLU A 125 -6.63 3.41 -16.21
C GLU A 125 -7.96 3.33 -16.95
N GLY A 126 -8.97 2.81 -16.25
CA GLY A 126 -10.32 2.64 -16.78
C GLY A 126 -10.44 1.46 -17.74
N ASP A 127 -11.57 1.42 -18.44
CA ASP A 127 -11.86 0.42 -19.45
C ASP A 127 -11.47 0.94 -20.86
N PRO A 128 -11.22 0.03 -21.82
CA PRO A 128 -11.04 0.40 -23.22
C PRO A 128 -12.29 1.08 -23.80
N ILE A 129 -12.07 2.02 -24.71
CA ILE A 129 -13.13 2.79 -25.37
C ILE A 129 -13.09 2.49 -26.87
N ASP A 130 -14.10 1.81 -27.41
CA ASP A 130 -14.25 1.66 -28.86
C ASP A 130 -14.66 2.99 -29.50
N LEU A 131 -13.94 3.38 -30.54
CA LEU A 131 -14.17 4.62 -31.29
C LEU A 131 -14.57 4.34 -32.75
N SER A 132 -14.91 3.09 -33.09
CA SER A 132 -15.16 2.66 -34.47
C SER A 132 -16.36 1.72 -34.59
N ARG A 133 -17.04 1.78 -35.75
CA ARG A 133 -18.02 0.77 -36.12
C ARG A 133 -17.26 -0.49 -36.58
N GLY A 134 -17.11 -1.47 -35.68
CA GLY A 134 -16.41 -2.73 -35.93
C GLY A 134 -15.15 -2.96 -35.08
N GLY A 135 -14.87 -2.13 -34.07
CA GLY A 135 -13.85 -2.40 -33.07
C GLY A 135 -12.40 -2.40 -33.57
N ARG A 136 -12.08 -1.64 -34.62
CA ARG A 136 -10.72 -1.58 -35.22
C ARG A 136 -9.93 -0.33 -34.86
N PHE A 137 -10.57 0.67 -34.26
CA PHE A 137 -9.93 1.87 -33.74
C PHE A 137 -10.53 2.22 -32.39
N MET A 138 -9.68 2.35 -31.38
CA MET A 138 -10.09 2.48 -29.98
C MET A 138 -9.11 3.37 -29.21
N ALA A 139 -9.48 3.70 -27.98
CA ALA A 139 -8.66 4.47 -27.05
C ALA A 139 -8.53 3.78 -25.70
N HIS A 140 -7.47 4.14 -24.98
CA HIS A 140 -7.30 3.83 -23.57
C HIS A 140 -6.55 4.95 -22.86
N HIS A 141 -6.75 5.10 -21.56
CA HIS A 141 -5.90 5.97 -20.74
C HIS A 141 -4.73 5.18 -20.15
N ILE A 142 -3.53 5.75 -20.22
CA ILE A 142 -2.36 5.30 -19.48
C ILE A 142 -1.93 6.36 -18.48
N LEU A 143 -1.28 5.93 -17.41
CA LEU A 143 -0.65 6.76 -16.39
C LEU A 143 0.85 6.47 -16.43
N VAL A 144 1.66 7.48 -16.77
CA VAL A 144 3.13 7.36 -16.81
C VAL A 144 3.77 8.21 -15.71
N PRO A 145 4.87 7.77 -15.07
CA PRO A 145 5.60 8.60 -14.11
C PRO A 145 6.01 9.95 -14.72
N ARG A 146 5.79 11.05 -13.98
CA ARG A 146 6.32 12.37 -14.38
C ARG A 146 7.85 12.36 -14.35
N LYS A 147 8.47 13.17 -15.21
CA LYS A 147 9.94 13.27 -15.32
C LYS A 147 10.57 14.33 -14.41
N GLY A 148 9.77 15.05 -13.63
CA GLY A 148 10.22 16.10 -12.71
C GLY A 148 10.51 15.60 -11.29
N VAL A 149 10.37 16.52 -10.32
CA VAL A 149 10.55 16.31 -8.89
C VAL A 149 9.29 16.73 -8.11
N ALA A 150 8.94 15.99 -7.07
CA ALA A 150 7.91 16.36 -6.12
C ALA A 150 8.51 17.25 -5.02
N VAL A 151 8.07 18.51 -4.92
CA VAL A 151 8.51 19.45 -3.89
C VAL A 151 7.46 19.47 -2.78
N HIS A 152 7.84 19.01 -1.59
CA HIS A 152 6.96 18.94 -0.42
C HIS A 152 7.35 20.00 0.60
N ILE A 153 6.50 21.03 0.76
CA ILE A 153 6.66 22.08 1.76
C ILE A 153 5.71 21.75 2.91
N ASN A 154 6.27 21.31 4.04
CA ASN A 154 5.51 20.68 5.11
C ASN A 154 5.34 21.59 6.34
N ALA A 155 4.25 21.38 7.08
CA ALA A 155 3.97 22.06 8.34
C ALA A 155 4.75 21.47 9.53
N PHE A 156 4.70 22.16 10.67
CA PHE A 156 5.47 21.82 11.86
C PHE A 156 4.87 20.69 12.70
N ASN A 157 3.57 20.41 12.55
CA ASN A 157 2.81 19.53 13.43
C ASN A 157 3.21 18.05 13.29
N PHE A 158 3.52 17.61 12.07
CA PHE A 158 3.82 16.21 11.74
C PHE A 158 5.11 16.09 10.92
N PRO A 159 6.29 16.29 11.54
CA PRO A 159 7.57 16.27 10.85
C PRO A 159 7.93 14.90 10.24
N VAL A 160 7.39 13.79 10.75
CA VAL A 160 7.61 12.45 10.19
C VAL A 160 6.44 12.04 9.31
N TRP A 161 5.22 12.09 9.83
CA TRP A 161 4.03 11.67 9.09
C TRP A 161 3.81 12.53 7.85
N GLY A 162 3.88 13.86 7.94
CA GLY A 162 3.65 14.75 6.79
C GLY A 162 4.72 14.64 5.71
N MET A 163 5.94 14.19 6.07
CA MET A 163 6.95 13.83 5.08
C MET A 163 6.61 12.51 4.39
N LEU A 164 6.35 11.46 5.19
CA LEU A 164 6.25 10.10 4.69
C LEU A 164 4.91 9.77 4.02
N GLU A 165 3.82 10.45 4.38
CA GLU A 165 2.53 10.31 3.70
C GLU A 165 2.61 10.80 2.24
N LYS A 166 3.40 11.85 1.97
CA LYS A 166 3.69 12.36 0.62
C LYS A 166 4.76 11.54 -0.08
N CYS A 167 5.90 11.33 0.57
CA CYS A 167 7.06 10.62 0.02
C CYS A 167 6.71 9.21 -0.46
N ALA A 168 5.92 8.47 0.33
CA ALA A 168 5.48 7.13 -0.03
C ALA A 168 4.72 7.11 -1.36
N VAL A 169 3.91 8.14 -1.62
CA VAL A 169 3.03 8.24 -2.79
C VAL A 169 3.81 8.60 -4.05
N ASN A 170 4.68 9.63 -4.02
CA ASN A 170 5.46 9.99 -5.21
C ASN A 170 6.52 8.92 -5.53
N TRP A 171 7.12 8.26 -4.52
CA TRP A 171 8.01 7.12 -4.78
C TRP A 171 7.25 5.95 -5.40
N MET A 172 6.02 5.67 -4.97
CA MET A 172 5.20 4.64 -5.63
C MET A 172 4.89 5.00 -7.09
N ALA A 173 4.72 6.29 -7.39
CA ALA A 173 4.52 6.84 -8.74
C ALA A 173 5.81 6.95 -9.58
N GLY A 174 6.99 6.68 -9.02
CA GLY A 174 8.27 6.75 -9.73
C GLY A 174 8.88 8.16 -9.84
N MET A 175 8.53 9.08 -8.94
CA MET A 175 9.00 10.47 -8.93
C MET A 175 9.90 10.72 -7.70
N PRO A 176 11.06 11.40 -7.83
CA PRO A 176 11.90 11.79 -6.69
C PRO A 176 11.28 12.93 -5.87
N ALA A 177 11.70 13.09 -4.61
CA ALA A 177 11.18 14.10 -3.69
C ALA A 177 12.26 15.08 -3.17
N VAL A 178 11.85 16.33 -2.95
CA VAL A 178 12.59 17.35 -2.20
C VAL A 178 11.69 17.84 -1.07
N VAL A 179 12.12 17.61 0.17
CA VAL A 179 11.33 17.92 1.37
C VAL A 179 11.86 19.19 2.04
N LEU A 180 10.96 20.14 2.28
CA LEU A 180 11.19 21.37 3.05
C LEU A 180 10.32 21.30 4.31
N PRO A 181 10.83 20.75 5.43
CA PRO A 181 10.08 20.75 6.68
C PRO A 181 10.00 22.16 7.28
N ALA A 182 8.93 22.45 8.02
CA ALA A 182 8.85 23.66 8.80
C ALA A 182 10.03 23.73 9.80
N PRO A 183 10.73 24.88 9.90
CA PRO A 183 11.93 25.00 10.73
C PRO A 183 11.77 24.53 12.17
N GLN A 184 10.60 24.78 12.78
CA GLN A 184 10.31 24.53 14.19
C GLN A 184 10.56 23.07 14.61
N THR A 185 10.31 22.10 13.73
CA THR A 185 10.41 20.66 14.00
C THR A 185 11.31 19.92 13.01
N ALA A 186 12.04 20.66 12.17
CA ALA A 186 12.90 20.10 11.11
C ALA A 186 13.96 19.13 11.64
N PHE A 187 14.37 19.26 12.90
CA PHE A 187 15.34 18.36 13.54
C PHE A 187 14.86 16.90 13.60
N LEU A 188 13.55 16.66 13.73
CA LEU A 188 13.00 15.29 13.73
C LEU A 188 12.92 14.75 12.30
N THR A 189 12.48 15.56 11.33
CA THR A 189 12.50 15.18 9.91
C THR A 189 13.91 14.82 9.46
N GLU A 190 14.89 15.66 9.79
CA GLU A 190 16.30 15.44 9.44
C GLU A 190 16.85 14.13 10.03
N ALA A 191 16.56 13.84 11.30
CA ALA A 191 16.97 12.59 11.93
C ALA A 191 16.41 11.34 11.21
N VAL A 192 15.15 11.40 10.75
CA VAL A 192 14.55 10.31 9.96
C VAL A 192 15.16 10.24 8.57
N VAL A 193 15.34 11.37 7.87
CA VAL A 193 15.98 11.41 6.54
C VAL A 193 17.40 10.85 6.61
N ARG A 194 18.16 11.15 7.67
CA ARG A 194 19.50 10.60 7.89
C ARG A 194 19.51 9.08 7.90
N GLU A 195 18.53 8.45 8.54
CA GLU A 195 18.38 7.00 8.52
C GLU A 195 17.91 6.45 7.18
N ILE A 196 17.03 7.17 6.48
CA ILE A 196 16.61 6.79 5.12
C ILE A 196 17.83 6.77 4.18
N ILE A 197 18.64 7.83 4.19
CA ILE A 197 19.85 7.93 3.35
C ILE A 197 20.88 6.87 3.76
N ALA A 198 21.14 6.70 5.07
CA ALA A 198 22.10 5.71 5.56
C ALA A 198 21.71 4.25 5.22
N SER A 199 20.42 3.98 4.99
CA SER A 199 19.95 2.64 4.63
C SER A 199 20.41 2.16 3.25
N GLY A 200 20.70 3.09 2.32
CA GLY A 200 21.00 2.77 0.92
C GLY A 200 19.85 2.08 0.17
N ILE A 201 18.61 2.11 0.70
CA ILE A 201 17.45 1.43 0.10
C ILE A 201 16.89 2.21 -1.09
N LEU A 202 16.82 3.54 -0.97
CA LEU A 202 16.37 4.40 -2.06
C LEU A 202 17.52 4.65 -3.04
N PRO A 203 17.24 4.75 -4.36
CA PRO A 203 18.22 5.21 -5.33
C PRO A 203 18.76 6.61 -4.99
N GLU A 204 19.96 6.90 -5.46
CA GLU A 204 20.53 8.24 -5.41
C GLU A 204 19.58 9.27 -6.05
N GLY A 205 19.46 10.45 -5.43
CA GLY A 205 18.55 11.52 -5.87
C GLY A 205 17.06 11.29 -5.64
N ALA A 206 16.62 10.11 -5.14
CA ALA A 206 15.22 9.84 -4.85
C ALA A 206 14.63 10.68 -3.71
N LEU A 207 15.47 11.13 -2.78
CA LEU A 207 15.10 11.98 -1.64
C LEU A 207 16.18 13.03 -1.40
N GLN A 208 15.75 14.27 -1.25
CA GLN A 208 16.56 15.40 -0.80
C GLN A 208 15.83 16.18 0.30
N LEU A 209 16.60 16.88 1.13
CA LEU A 209 16.11 17.63 2.28
C LEU A 209 16.70 19.03 2.27
N LEU A 210 15.85 20.04 2.39
CA LEU A 210 16.23 21.44 2.55
C LEU A 210 15.81 21.93 3.94
N SER A 211 16.78 22.03 4.86
CA SER A 211 16.55 22.46 6.23
C SER A 211 16.66 24.00 6.36
N GLY A 212 15.55 24.68 6.07
CA GLY A 212 15.41 26.12 6.26
C GLY A 212 14.22 26.68 5.50
N LEU A 213 13.93 27.96 5.73
CA LEU A 213 12.83 28.65 5.06
C LEU A 213 13.33 29.29 3.76
N THR A 214 12.83 28.84 2.61
CA THR A 214 13.18 29.41 1.31
C THR A 214 12.04 29.25 0.31
N THR A 215 11.79 30.29 -0.49
CA THR A 215 10.89 30.22 -1.65
C THR A 215 11.64 29.98 -2.95
N SER A 216 12.97 30.15 -2.96
CA SER A 216 13.79 30.05 -4.18
C SER A 216 13.80 28.67 -4.82
N VAL A 217 13.40 27.62 -4.09
CA VAL A 217 13.16 26.30 -4.69
C VAL A 217 12.08 26.36 -5.77
N LEU A 218 11.15 27.32 -5.68
CA LEU A 218 10.11 27.54 -6.68
C LEU A 218 10.59 28.33 -7.89
N ASP A 219 11.80 28.91 -7.87
CA ASP A 219 12.32 29.69 -9.00
C ASP A 219 12.73 28.78 -10.18
N THR A 220 13.04 27.52 -9.89
CA THR A 220 13.56 26.55 -10.88
C THR A 220 12.63 25.36 -11.12
N VAL A 221 11.40 25.42 -10.61
CA VAL A 221 10.35 24.45 -10.98
C VAL A 221 10.00 24.60 -12.46
N ASN A 222 9.53 23.51 -13.06
CA ASN A 222 9.05 23.45 -14.44
C ASN A 222 7.79 22.58 -14.55
N SER A 223 7.19 22.56 -15.73
CA SER A 223 5.94 21.84 -16.04
C SER A 223 5.93 20.34 -15.74
N THR A 224 7.10 19.72 -15.49
CA THR A 224 7.20 18.30 -15.13
C THR A 224 7.18 18.03 -13.63
N ASP A 225 7.36 19.06 -12.80
CA ASP A 225 7.38 18.96 -11.34
C ASP A 225 5.96 18.97 -10.76
N VAL A 226 5.86 18.70 -9.45
CA VAL A 226 4.64 18.83 -8.65
C VAL A 226 5.01 19.51 -7.34
N VAL A 227 4.21 20.47 -6.90
CA VAL A 227 4.41 21.14 -5.60
C VAL A 227 3.24 20.81 -4.69
N THR A 228 3.56 20.38 -3.47
CA THR A 228 2.59 20.06 -2.44
C THR A 228 2.92 20.86 -1.18
N PHE A 229 1.96 21.66 -0.72
CA PHE A 229 2.11 22.53 0.44
C PHE A 229 1.12 22.15 1.55
N THR A 230 1.63 22.04 2.78
CA THR A 230 0.81 22.03 4.00
C THR A 230 1.24 23.18 4.91
N GLY A 231 0.28 24.00 5.35
CA GLY A 231 0.54 25.10 6.28
C GLY A 231 -0.59 26.12 6.28
N SER A 232 -0.30 27.37 6.66
CA SER A 232 -1.37 28.37 6.75
C SER A 232 -1.94 28.77 5.39
N ALA A 233 -3.24 29.09 5.33
CA ALA A 233 -3.91 29.48 4.09
C ALA A 233 -3.28 30.75 3.48
N ALA A 234 -2.80 31.68 4.31
CA ALA A 234 -2.10 32.88 3.86
C ALA A 234 -0.78 32.55 3.14
N THR A 235 0.02 31.64 3.70
CA THR A 235 1.29 31.21 3.10
C THR A 235 1.04 30.41 1.83
N GLY A 236 0.10 29.47 1.86
CA GLY A 236 -0.26 28.65 0.72
C GLY A 236 -0.71 29.48 -0.48
N ARG A 237 -1.57 30.49 -0.26
CA ARG A 237 -1.98 31.43 -1.33
C ARG A 237 -0.79 32.20 -1.92
N LYS A 238 0.12 32.68 -1.07
CA LYS A 238 1.33 33.40 -1.51
C LYS A 238 2.23 32.50 -2.38
N LEU A 239 2.42 31.24 -1.97
CA LEU A 239 3.21 30.28 -2.74
C LEU A 239 2.51 29.88 -4.03
N LYS A 240 1.20 29.63 -4.01
CA LYS A 240 0.40 29.30 -5.20
C LYS A 240 0.45 30.41 -6.25
N SER A 241 0.58 31.67 -5.84
CA SER A 241 0.73 32.82 -6.74
C SER A 241 2.15 33.05 -7.26
N HIS A 242 3.09 32.14 -7.00
CA HIS A 242 4.48 32.30 -7.46
C HIS A 242 4.53 32.38 -9.00
N PRO A 243 5.16 33.41 -9.61
CA PRO A 243 5.12 33.61 -11.06
C PRO A 243 5.55 32.39 -11.87
N ARG A 244 6.61 31.69 -11.41
CA ARG A 244 7.12 30.50 -12.07
C ARG A 244 6.11 29.34 -12.12
N LEU A 245 5.31 29.15 -11.06
CA LEU A 245 4.28 28.10 -11.05
C LEU A 245 3.20 28.37 -12.10
N LEU A 246 2.83 29.64 -12.27
CA LEU A 246 1.85 30.08 -13.26
C LEU A 246 2.40 29.95 -14.68
N GLU A 247 3.63 30.41 -14.90
CA GLU A 247 4.33 30.33 -16.19
C GLU A 247 4.46 28.89 -16.69
N GLU A 248 4.88 27.98 -15.81
CA GLU A 248 5.13 26.58 -16.12
C GLU A 248 3.88 25.68 -15.93
N SER A 249 2.77 26.25 -15.47
CA SER A 249 1.52 25.52 -15.15
C SER A 249 1.76 24.31 -14.23
N VAL A 250 2.61 24.50 -13.22
CA VAL A 250 3.00 23.43 -12.29
C VAL A 250 1.81 23.08 -11.38
N PRO A 251 1.43 21.79 -11.27
CA PRO A 251 0.44 21.36 -10.30
C PRO A 251 0.83 21.78 -8.87
N PHE A 252 -0.07 22.50 -8.20
CA PHE A 252 0.10 22.96 -6.82
C PHE A 252 -1.05 22.44 -5.95
N THR A 253 -0.77 21.44 -5.13
CA THR A 253 -1.70 20.90 -4.13
C THR A 253 -1.52 21.65 -2.82
N MET A 254 -2.62 22.14 -2.26
CA MET A 254 -2.62 22.93 -1.03
C MET A 254 -3.52 22.28 0.02
N GLU A 255 -2.94 21.94 1.16
CA GLU A 255 -3.64 21.67 2.41
C GLU A 255 -3.42 22.86 3.35
N ALA A 256 -4.51 23.41 3.88
CA ALA A 256 -4.47 24.61 4.71
C ALA A 256 -5.35 24.51 5.96
N ASP A 257 -5.38 25.61 6.71
CA ASP A 257 -6.25 25.88 7.86
C ASP A 257 -7.67 25.31 7.68
N SER A 258 -8.25 24.70 8.72
CA SER A 258 -9.54 24.01 8.63
C SER A 258 -10.35 24.06 9.92
N LEU A 259 -11.59 24.53 9.82
CA LEU A 259 -12.54 24.54 10.95
C LEU A 259 -13.41 23.28 10.94
N ASN A 260 -12.77 22.15 11.26
CA ASN A 260 -13.42 20.84 11.29
C ASN A 260 -14.58 20.80 12.29
N SER A 261 -15.59 20.00 11.96
CA SER A 261 -16.84 19.95 12.71
C SER A 261 -17.12 18.58 13.33
N SER A 262 -17.88 18.56 14.42
CA SER A 262 -18.48 17.35 14.99
C SER A 262 -19.93 17.63 15.36
N VAL A 263 -20.84 16.81 14.85
CA VAL A 263 -22.29 16.95 15.01
C VAL A 263 -22.81 15.83 15.89
N LEU A 264 -23.49 16.17 16.98
CA LEU A 264 -24.23 15.22 17.81
C LEU A 264 -25.64 15.07 17.26
N GLY A 265 -26.11 13.85 16.98
CA GLY A 265 -27.50 13.59 16.58
C GLY A 265 -28.49 13.81 17.73
N PRO A 266 -29.78 14.11 17.44
CA PRO A 266 -30.79 14.39 18.47
C PRO A 266 -31.15 13.16 19.33
N ASP A 267 -30.88 11.95 18.85
CA ASP A 267 -31.08 10.69 19.56
C ASP A 267 -29.96 10.38 20.56
N ALA A 268 -28.79 11.00 20.39
CA ALA A 268 -27.62 10.80 21.23
C ALA A 268 -27.70 11.68 22.50
N VAL A 269 -28.58 11.30 23.42
CA VAL A 269 -28.84 11.99 24.70
C VAL A 269 -28.02 11.40 25.85
N PRO A 270 -27.84 12.10 26.99
CA PRO A 270 -27.16 11.54 28.16
C PRO A 270 -27.69 10.15 28.56
N GLY A 271 -26.78 9.21 28.79
CA GLY A 271 -27.10 7.80 29.07
C GLY A 271 -27.14 6.89 27.84
N THR A 272 -27.04 7.44 26.63
CA THR A 272 -26.80 6.67 25.40
C THR A 272 -25.31 6.45 25.16
N ALA A 273 -24.97 5.41 24.41
CA ALA A 273 -23.58 5.15 24.04
C ALA A 273 -23.05 6.25 23.11
N GLU A 274 -23.88 6.74 22.22
CA GLU A 274 -23.57 7.77 21.23
C GLU A 274 -23.16 9.09 21.90
N PHE A 275 -23.85 9.51 22.97
CA PHE A 275 -23.46 10.69 23.75
C PHE A 275 -22.06 10.52 24.35
N ASP A 276 -21.78 9.38 24.99
CA ASP A 276 -20.47 9.10 25.59
C ASP A 276 -19.35 9.04 24.53
N ILE A 277 -19.64 8.48 23.35
CA ILE A 277 -18.74 8.44 22.20
C ILE A 277 -18.41 9.86 21.73
N PHE A 278 -19.42 10.71 21.57
CA PHE A 278 -19.24 12.10 21.15
C PHE A 278 -18.35 12.88 22.11
N ILE A 279 -18.64 12.84 23.41
CA ILE A 279 -17.84 13.54 24.42
C ILE A 279 -16.39 13.05 24.42
N LYS A 280 -16.18 11.73 24.33
CA LYS A 280 -14.85 11.13 24.29
C LYS A 280 -14.07 11.56 23.04
N GLU A 281 -14.70 11.57 21.88
CA GLU A 281 -14.05 11.92 20.62
C GLU A 281 -13.68 13.40 20.57
N VAL A 282 -14.58 14.30 20.99
CA VAL A 282 -14.31 15.73 21.09
C VAL A 282 -13.15 16.00 22.05
N ARG A 283 -13.17 15.42 23.26
CA ARG A 283 -12.08 15.57 24.24
C ARG A 283 -10.74 15.08 23.68
N LYS A 284 -10.73 13.92 23.00
CA LYS A 284 -9.52 13.35 22.39
C LYS A 284 -8.94 14.27 21.31
N GLU A 285 -9.78 14.82 20.42
CA GLU A 285 -9.32 15.68 19.34
C GLU A 285 -8.88 17.07 19.81
N MET A 286 -9.46 17.59 20.90
CA MET A 286 -8.96 18.80 21.56
C MET A 286 -7.57 18.60 22.18
N THR A 287 -7.31 17.44 22.77
CA THR A 287 -6.14 17.23 23.64
C THR A 287 -4.97 16.53 22.97
N SER A 288 -5.21 15.68 21.97
CA SER A 288 -4.13 15.01 21.22
C SER A 288 -3.26 16.05 20.51
N LYS A 289 -1.94 15.97 20.70
CA LYS A 289 -0.93 16.94 20.24
C LYS A 289 -1.24 18.38 20.67
N ALA A 290 -1.89 18.56 21.81
CA ALA A 290 -2.42 19.87 22.25
C ALA A 290 -3.27 20.53 21.15
N GLY A 291 -4.08 19.74 20.44
CA GLY A 291 -4.95 20.20 19.36
C GLY A 291 -4.23 20.72 18.11
N GLN A 292 -2.90 20.57 17.99
CA GLN A 292 -2.12 21.02 16.83
C GLN A 292 -2.22 20.04 15.64
N LYS A 293 -3.45 19.64 15.29
CA LYS A 293 -3.75 18.80 14.14
C LYS A 293 -4.63 19.59 13.18
N CYS A 294 -4.31 19.55 11.90
CA CYS A 294 -5.14 20.13 10.85
C CYS A 294 -6.57 19.55 10.85
N THR A 295 -6.71 18.31 11.31
CA THR A 295 -7.98 17.58 11.45
C THR A 295 -8.59 17.62 12.85
N ALA A 296 -8.12 18.45 13.79
CA ALA A 296 -8.74 18.52 15.12
C ALA A 296 -10.13 19.18 15.06
N ILE A 297 -11.06 18.74 15.90
CA ILE A 297 -12.41 19.31 15.98
C ILE A 297 -12.30 20.75 16.49
N ARG A 298 -12.81 21.72 15.72
CA ARG A 298 -12.83 23.16 16.09
C ARG A 298 -14.24 23.62 16.45
N ARG A 299 -15.25 22.99 15.85
CA ARG A 299 -16.65 23.39 15.91
C ARG A 299 -17.49 22.19 16.31
N ILE A 300 -18.31 22.34 17.34
CA ILE A 300 -19.09 21.27 17.94
C ILE A 300 -20.56 21.67 17.83
N MET A 301 -21.31 21.04 16.93
CA MET A 301 -22.73 21.30 16.73
C MET A 301 -23.55 20.35 17.59
N VAL A 302 -24.44 20.91 18.41
CA VAL A 302 -25.22 20.17 19.40
C VAL A 302 -26.70 20.59 19.27
N PRO A 303 -27.67 19.67 19.40
CA PRO A 303 -29.07 20.05 19.51
C PRO A 303 -29.26 21.09 20.61
N GLU A 304 -30.05 22.14 20.37
CA GLU A 304 -30.18 23.28 21.29
C GLU A 304 -30.55 22.87 22.73
N ASN A 305 -31.34 21.80 22.87
CA ASN A 305 -31.78 21.24 24.14
C ASN A 305 -30.73 20.37 24.87
N LEU A 306 -29.58 20.08 24.26
CA LEU A 306 -28.48 19.28 24.82
C LEU A 306 -27.21 20.09 25.09
N MET A 307 -27.22 21.40 24.83
CA MET A 307 -26.05 22.29 24.98
C MET A 307 -25.43 22.25 26.38
N GLU A 308 -26.25 22.33 27.43
CA GLU A 308 -25.79 22.33 28.81
C GLU A 308 -25.22 20.96 29.21
N ASP A 309 -25.90 19.87 28.84
CA ASP A 309 -25.45 18.50 29.11
C ASP A 309 -24.07 18.23 28.49
N VAL A 310 -23.89 18.61 27.23
CA VAL A 310 -22.60 18.47 26.53
C VAL A 310 -21.53 19.34 27.19
N GLN A 311 -21.84 20.60 27.52
CA GLN A 311 -20.90 21.51 28.18
C GLN A 311 -20.39 20.93 29.50
N ILE A 312 -21.29 20.46 30.36
CA ILE A 312 -20.94 19.87 31.67
C ILE A 312 -20.12 18.59 31.50
N ALA A 313 -20.58 17.68 30.64
CA ALA A 313 -19.91 16.39 30.42
C ALA A 313 -18.50 16.57 29.83
N LEU A 314 -18.36 17.46 28.84
CA LEU A 314 -17.08 17.75 28.20
C LEU A 314 -16.13 18.48 29.15
N GLY A 315 -16.59 19.48 29.90
CA GLY A 315 -15.78 20.18 30.91
C GLY A 315 -15.23 19.22 31.97
N LYS A 316 -16.06 18.26 32.43
CA LYS A 316 -15.64 17.21 33.37
C LYS A 316 -14.58 16.27 32.78
N GLN A 317 -14.68 15.93 31.49
CA GLN A 317 -13.68 15.08 30.82
C GLN A 317 -12.37 15.83 30.55
N LEU A 318 -12.45 17.13 30.22
CA LEU A 318 -11.28 17.96 30.01
C LEU A 318 -10.49 18.17 31.31
N SER A 319 -11.15 18.36 32.47
CA SER A 319 -10.49 18.53 33.77
C SER A 319 -9.64 17.35 34.23
N GLN A 320 -9.84 16.17 33.64
CA GLN A 320 -9.04 14.97 33.91
C GLN A 320 -7.77 14.89 33.04
N THR A 321 -7.48 15.90 32.22
CA THR A 321 -6.34 15.90 31.31
C THR A 321 -5.13 16.52 32.00
N VAL A 322 -4.23 15.68 32.49
CA VAL A 322 -2.96 16.11 33.10
C VAL A 322 -2.04 16.70 32.04
N ILE A 323 -1.60 17.94 32.26
CA ILE A 323 -0.74 18.72 31.37
C ILE A 323 0.67 18.73 31.95
N GLY A 324 1.69 18.48 31.14
CA GLY A 324 3.06 18.59 31.63
C GLY A 324 4.11 17.92 30.77
N ASP A 325 5.20 17.55 31.43
CA ASP A 325 6.35 16.90 30.82
C ASP A 325 5.97 15.55 30.19
N PRO A 326 6.19 15.34 28.88
CA PRO A 326 5.84 14.10 28.19
C PRO A 326 6.66 12.88 28.64
N LEU A 327 7.74 13.06 29.41
CA LEU A 327 8.50 11.96 30.00
C LEU A 327 7.83 11.36 31.25
N LEU A 328 6.88 12.08 31.86
CA LEU A 328 6.14 11.60 33.02
C LEU A 328 4.95 10.75 32.57
N ARG A 329 4.74 9.61 33.24
CA ARG A 329 3.73 8.60 32.85
C ARG A 329 2.30 9.12 33.01
N GLU A 330 2.10 10.07 33.91
CA GLU A 330 0.83 10.68 34.29
C GLU A 330 0.36 11.70 33.24
N THR A 331 1.30 12.32 32.52
CA THR A 331 1.01 13.33 31.49
C THR A 331 0.11 12.75 30.40
N ARG A 332 -0.93 13.50 30.03
CA ARG A 332 -1.88 13.15 28.97
C ARG A 332 -1.87 14.16 27.82
N MET A 333 -1.51 15.41 28.10
CA MET A 333 -1.30 16.44 27.09
C MET A 333 0.05 17.13 27.33
N GLY A 334 0.83 17.28 26.27
CA GLY A 334 2.10 17.99 26.33
C GLY A 334 1.97 19.47 25.93
N ALA A 335 3.03 20.06 25.38
CA ALA A 335 3.10 21.48 25.06
C ALA A 335 2.69 21.79 23.60
N MET A 336 2.34 23.06 23.36
CA MET A 336 2.37 23.66 22.03
C MET A 336 3.81 23.67 21.50
N ILE A 337 4.00 23.82 20.19
CA ILE A 337 5.33 23.66 19.60
C ILE A 337 6.35 24.73 20.05
N ASN A 338 5.90 25.93 20.38
CA ASN A 338 6.72 26.99 20.98
C ASN A 338 5.85 28.14 21.54
N ASN A 339 6.48 29.05 22.28
CA ASN A 339 5.81 30.20 22.89
C ASN A 339 5.13 31.11 21.86
N ASN A 340 5.73 31.34 20.69
CA ASN A 340 5.11 32.18 19.66
C ASN A 340 3.77 31.61 19.16
N GLN A 341 3.67 30.28 18.98
CA GLN A 341 2.43 29.62 18.60
C GLN A 341 1.39 29.67 19.72
N ARG A 342 1.81 29.50 20.99
CA ARG A 342 0.93 29.69 22.15
C ARG A 342 0.38 31.12 22.22
N ASP A 343 1.23 32.12 22.03
CA ASP A 343 0.83 33.52 22.15
C ASP A 343 -0.09 33.93 20.98
N THR A 344 0.22 33.47 19.76
CA THR A 344 -0.67 33.60 18.59
C THR A 344 -2.03 32.94 18.85
N LEU A 345 -2.05 31.77 19.48
CA LEU A 345 -3.30 31.08 19.83
C LEU A 345 -4.14 31.91 20.81
N LYS A 346 -3.53 32.52 21.83
CA LYS A 346 -4.23 33.43 22.76
C LYS A 346 -4.86 34.61 22.02
N GLU A 347 -4.17 35.21 21.06
CA GLU A 347 -4.73 36.28 20.23
C GLU A 347 -5.93 35.82 19.39
N GLN A 348 -5.92 34.60 18.84
CA GLN A 348 -7.08 34.06 18.10
C GLN A 348 -8.27 33.81 19.04
N ILE A 349 -8.03 33.27 20.23
CA ILE A 349 -9.08 33.06 21.23
C ILE A 349 -9.73 34.38 21.61
N GLN A 350 -8.95 35.46 21.81
CA GLN A 350 -9.47 36.79 22.10
C GLN A 350 -10.38 37.35 20.99
N LYS A 351 -10.13 37.00 19.72
CA LYS A 351 -11.01 37.41 18.61
C LYS A 351 -12.37 36.73 18.67
N ILE A 352 -12.39 35.44 18.99
CA ILE A 352 -13.62 34.65 19.12
C ILE A 352 -14.37 35.03 20.42
N SER A 353 -13.63 35.37 21.48
CA SER A 353 -14.18 35.72 22.81
C SER A 353 -14.98 37.02 22.83
N LYS A 354 -15.02 37.77 21.71
CA LYS A 354 -15.88 38.94 21.57
C LYS A 354 -17.36 38.59 21.54
N THR A 355 -17.71 37.38 21.13
CA THR A 355 -19.10 36.92 21.04
C THR A 355 -19.33 35.55 21.67
N ALA A 356 -18.30 34.70 21.75
CA ALA A 356 -18.37 33.41 22.42
C ALA A 356 -17.78 33.45 23.83
N GLU A 357 -18.40 32.75 24.77
CA GLU A 357 -17.94 32.66 26.17
C GLU A 357 -16.92 31.52 26.34
N ILE A 358 -15.90 31.70 27.18
CA ILE A 358 -15.04 30.60 27.64
C ILE A 358 -15.78 29.88 28.77
N VAL A 359 -16.24 28.66 28.50
CA VAL A 359 -17.03 27.85 29.46
C VAL A 359 -16.20 26.79 30.17
N TYR A 360 -14.95 26.56 29.72
CA TYR A 360 -13.95 25.76 30.43
C TYR A 360 -12.54 26.19 30.05
N GLY A 361 -11.63 26.15 31.04
CA GLY A 361 -10.20 26.45 30.88
C GLY A 361 -9.82 27.88 31.25
N ASN A 362 -8.52 28.15 31.35
CA ASN A 362 -7.95 29.46 31.67
C ASN A 362 -6.79 29.78 30.71
N LEU A 363 -6.73 31.02 30.22
CA LEU A 363 -5.68 31.49 29.31
C LEU A 363 -4.36 31.80 30.02
N ASP A 364 -4.42 32.18 31.29
CA ASP A 364 -3.28 32.73 32.03
C ASP A 364 -2.70 31.75 33.04
N GLU A 365 -3.52 30.82 33.54
CA GLU A 365 -3.12 29.83 34.53
C GLU A 365 -3.20 28.41 33.96
N VAL A 366 -2.09 27.67 34.06
CA VAL A 366 -2.00 26.26 33.68
C VAL A 366 -1.23 25.53 34.75
N GLU A 367 -1.82 24.48 35.33
CA GLU A 367 -1.10 23.58 36.21
C GLU A 367 -0.22 22.64 35.36
N ILE A 368 1.09 22.69 35.59
CA ILE A 368 2.08 21.98 34.78
C ILE A 368 2.79 20.95 35.65
N LEU A 369 2.66 19.68 35.27
CA LEU A 369 3.40 18.58 35.91
C LEU A 369 4.85 18.52 35.40
N GLY A 370 5.81 18.61 36.32
CA GLY A 370 7.24 18.43 36.06
C GLY A 370 8.07 19.72 36.12
N ASP A 371 9.17 19.69 36.87
CA ASP A 371 9.98 20.89 37.15
C ASP A 371 10.66 21.47 35.90
N ARG A 372 11.06 20.61 34.96
CA ARG A 372 11.69 21.05 33.71
C ARG A 372 10.73 21.73 32.74
N ALA A 373 9.42 21.57 32.95
CA ALA A 373 8.37 22.03 32.05
C ALA A 373 7.90 23.47 32.34
N GLN A 374 8.38 24.10 33.42
CA GLN A 374 7.88 25.40 33.88
C GLN A 374 8.08 26.56 32.88
N LYS A 375 9.00 26.41 31.92
CA LYS A 375 9.27 27.42 30.86
C LYS A 375 8.72 27.02 29.49
N GLY A 376 8.04 25.87 29.39
CA GLY A 376 7.52 25.33 28.15
C GLY A 376 6.28 26.06 27.64
N ALA A 377 5.91 25.74 26.40
CA ALA A 377 4.79 26.38 25.71
C ALA A 377 3.44 25.71 26.03
N PHE A 378 3.10 25.61 27.32
CA PHE A 378 1.86 24.96 27.76
C PHE A 378 0.65 25.89 27.69
N ILE A 379 -0.54 25.32 27.45
CA ILE A 379 -1.83 26.00 27.49
C ILE A 379 -2.92 25.02 27.97
N SER A 380 -3.90 25.50 28.72
CA SER A 380 -5.11 24.73 29.07
C SER A 380 -5.92 24.41 27.82
N PRO A 381 -6.63 23.26 27.74
CA PRO A 381 -7.74 23.13 26.82
C PRO A 381 -8.77 24.23 27.10
N ILE A 382 -9.27 24.87 26.06
CA ILE A 382 -10.26 25.95 26.13
C ILE A 382 -11.51 25.50 25.40
N LEU A 383 -12.63 25.38 26.12
CA LEU A 383 -13.93 25.16 25.52
C LEU A 383 -14.67 26.48 25.46
N MET A 384 -15.09 26.87 24.27
CA MET A 384 -15.89 28.07 24.05
C MET A 384 -17.35 27.71 23.78
N ARG A 385 -18.27 28.67 23.94
CA ARG A 385 -19.68 28.54 23.62
C ARG A 385 -20.18 29.76 22.87
N GLU A 386 -20.77 29.54 21.70
CA GLU A 386 -21.39 30.59 20.87
C GLU A 386 -22.88 30.27 20.69
N ASP A 387 -23.74 31.03 21.37
CA ASP A 387 -25.19 30.82 21.37
C ASP A 387 -25.91 31.41 20.15
N GLN A 388 -25.24 32.24 19.34
CA GLN A 388 -25.80 32.84 18.12
C GLN A 388 -24.91 32.58 16.89
N PRO A 389 -24.61 31.30 16.57
CA PRO A 389 -23.60 30.94 15.57
C PRO A 389 -23.96 31.34 14.13
N PHE A 390 -25.23 31.62 13.83
CA PHE A 390 -25.67 32.14 12.53
C PHE A 390 -25.48 33.66 12.38
N LYS A 391 -25.33 34.40 13.48
CA LYS A 391 -25.10 35.85 13.49
C LYS A 391 -23.62 36.19 13.67
N ASN A 392 -22.94 35.44 14.51
CA ASN A 392 -21.57 35.70 14.93
C ASN A 392 -20.59 34.85 14.12
N ASN A 393 -19.96 35.45 13.10
CA ASN A 393 -19.13 34.71 12.15
C ASN A 393 -17.72 34.37 12.64
N ALA A 394 -17.25 34.93 13.77
CA ALA A 394 -15.87 34.74 14.22
C ALA A 394 -15.51 33.27 14.40
N VAL A 395 -16.42 32.46 14.97
CA VAL A 395 -16.26 31.00 15.16
C VAL A 395 -16.18 30.21 13.85
N HIS A 396 -16.61 30.82 12.74
CA HIS A 396 -16.57 30.23 11.40
C HIS A 396 -15.43 30.78 10.55
N GLU A 397 -14.63 31.72 11.06
CA GLU A 397 -13.59 32.43 10.29
C GLU A 397 -12.21 32.38 10.93
N VAL A 398 -12.14 32.32 12.25
CA VAL A 398 -10.90 32.31 13.02
C VAL A 398 -10.55 30.89 13.45
N GLU A 399 -9.40 30.38 13.02
CA GLU A 399 -8.88 29.11 13.54
C GLU A 399 -7.96 29.33 14.74
N CYS A 400 -8.31 28.66 15.83
CA CYS A 400 -7.44 28.46 16.99
C CYS A 400 -6.68 27.14 16.83
N PHE A 401 -5.47 27.18 16.26
CA PHE A 401 -4.64 26.00 16.02
C PHE A 401 -3.97 25.48 17.31
N GLY A 402 -4.78 24.97 18.24
CA GLY A 402 -4.37 24.45 19.55
C GLY A 402 -5.52 23.71 20.23
N PRO A 403 -5.53 23.51 21.56
CA PRO A 403 -6.55 22.71 22.23
C PRO A 403 -7.84 23.52 22.49
N VAL A 404 -8.45 24.04 21.42
CA VAL A 404 -9.60 24.95 21.46
C VAL A 404 -10.72 24.45 20.54
N SER A 405 -11.94 24.42 21.06
CA SER A 405 -13.16 24.15 20.28
C SER A 405 -14.34 24.97 20.79
N THR A 406 -15.33 25.19 19.93
CA THR A 406 -16.53 25.99 20.26
C THR A 406 -17.82 25.17 20.12
N LEU A 407 -18.64 25.14 21.18
CA LEU A 407 -20.01 24.61 21.18
C LEU A 407 -20.97 25.57 20.47
N MET A 408 -21.87 25.03 19.65
CA MET A 408 -22.85 25.79 18.89
C MET A 408 -24.19 25.03 18.82
N PRO A 409 -25.32 25.67 19.14
CA PRO A 409 -26.63 25.04 19.06
C PRO A 409 -27.15 24.95 17.61
N TYR A 410 -27.93 23.91 17.33
CA TYR A 410 -28.77 23.80 16.13
C TYR A 410 -30.16 23.25 16.49
N LYS A 411 -31.18 23.55 15.68
CA LYS A 411 -32.59 23.13 15.93
C LYS A 411 -33.03 21.92 15.13
N ASN A 412 -32.51 21.78 13.92
CA ASN A 412 -32.86 20.71 12.99
C ASN A 412 -31.64 20.34 12.12
N LEU A 413 -31.76 19.25 11.37
CA LEU A 413 -30.66 18.74 10.56
C LEU A 413 -30.19 19.76 9.49
N ASP A 414 -31.09 20.54 8.90
CA ASP A 414 -30.71 21.56 7.91
C ASP A 414 -29.81 22.63 8.52
N GLU A 415 -30.13 23.09 9.74
CA GLU A 415 -29.27 24.00 10.50
C GLU A 415 -27.90 23.39 10.82
N ALA A 416 -27.82 22.10 11.18
CA ALA A 416 -26.55 21.42 11.42
C ALA A 416 -25.68 21.35 10.14
N ILE A 417 -26.30 21.10 8.98
CA ILE A 417 -25.63 21.10 7.67
C ILE A 417 -25.16 22.51 7.31
N GLU A 418 -26.01 23.52 7.50
CA GLU A 418 -25.67 24.92 7.24
C GLU A 418 -24.48 25.36 8.10
N LEU A 419 -24.53 25.08 9.41
CA LEU A 419 -23.40 25.35 10.30
C LEU A 419 -22.15 24.64 9.81
N ALA A 420 -22.21 23.36 9.40
CA ALA A 420 -21.05 22.66 8.88
C ALA A 420 -20.45 23.39 7.68
N HIS A 421 -21.29 23.88 6.76
CA HIS A 421 -20.91 24.66 5.57
C HIS A 421 -20.31 26.04 5.89
N MET A 422 -20.72 26.69 6.97
CA MET A 422 -20.20 28.00 7.37
C MET A 422 -18.67 27.99 7.64
N GLY A 423 -18.06 26.82 7.83
CA GLY A 423 -16.60 26.66 7.87
C GLY A 423 -15.88 26.99 6.56
N LYS A 424 -16.62 27.21 5.46
CA LYS A 424 -16.13 27.55 4.11
C LYS A 424 -15.20 26.50 3.51
N GLY A 425 -15.49 25.22 3.77
CA GLY A 425 -14.72 24.07 3.32
C GLY A 425 -13.70 23.59 4.36
N SER A 426 -13.83 22.35 4.81
CA SER A 426 -13.02 21.75 5.87
C SER A 426 -12.40 20.42 5.42
N LEU A 427 -11.34 20.01 6.11
CA LEU A 427 -10.72 18.70 5.89
C LEU A 427 -11.65 17.56 6.32
N VAL A 428 -12.25 17.68 7.50
CA VAL A 428 -13.09 16.61 8.06
C VAL A 428 -14.29 17.13 8.85
N SER A 429 -15.38 16.37 8.81
CA SER A 429 -16.48 16.43 9.78
C SER A 429 -16.69 15.06 10.43
N SER A 430 -17.34 15.03 11.60
CA SER A 430 -17.94 13.83 12.17
C SER A 430 -19.41 14.03 12.50
N VAL A 431 -20.19 12.95 12.45
CA VAL A 431 -21.56 12.88 12.96
C VAL A 431 -21.67 11.68 13.89
N VAL A 432 -22.22 11.89 15.09
CA VAL A 432 -22.39 10.85 16.12
C VAL A 432 -23.87 10.67 16.41
N THR A 433 -24.44 9.53 16.00
CA THR A 433 -25.88 9.24 16.08
C THR A 433 -26.11 7.73 15.94
N GLY A 434 -27.17 7.22 16.56
CA GLY A 434 -27.68 5.87 16.35
C GLY A 434 -28.74 5.79 15.24
N ASP A 435 -29.12 6.92 14.64
CA ASP A 435 -30.05 7.03 13.53
C ASP A 435 -29.31 7.11 12.18
N ASP A 436 -29.30 6.00 11.45
CA ASP A 436 -28.68 5.90 10.12
C ASP A 436 -29.35 6.81 9.07
N ALA A 437 -30.63 7.15 9.24
CA ALA A 437 -31.30 8.09 8.33
C ALA A 437 -30.79 9.52 8.54
N PHE A 438 -30.62 9.94 9.80
CA PHE A 438 -29.97 11.21 10.13
C PHE A 438 -28.53 11.24 9.60
N ALA A 439 -27.75 10.19 9.86
CA ALA A 439 -26.37 10.07 9.39
C ALA A 439 -26.26 10.17 7.86
N LYS A 440 -27.15 9.48 7.12
CA LYS A 440 -27.19 9.53 5.65
C LYS A 440 -27.47 10.94 5.15
N VAL A 441 -28.52 11.59 5.65
CA VAL A 441 -28.93 12.92 5.17
C VAL A 441 -27.86 13.96 5.51
N TYR A 442 -27.29 13.93 6.72
CA TYR A 442 -26.15 14.79 7.08
C TYR A 442 -24.97 14.57 6.14
N THR A 443 -24.53 13.32 6.00
CA THR A 443 -23.31 12.97 5.26
C THR A 443 -23.40 13.43 3.79
N ILE A 444 -24.49 13.10 3.10
CA ILE A 444 -24.65 13.45 1.68
C ILE A 444 -24.70 14.96 1.46
N ASN A 445 -25.42 15.69 2.30
CA ASN A 445 -25.60 17.13 2.11
C ASN A 445 -24.39 17.95 2.59
N ALA A 446 -23.66 17.48 3.59
CA ALA A 446 -22.45 18.14 4.11
C ALA A 446 -21.17 17.83 3.32
N ALA A 447 -21.11 16.69 2.60
CA ALA A 447 -19.88 16.20 1.94
C ALA A 447 -19.29 17.17 0.90
N SER A 448 -20.11 18.00 0.25
CA SER A 448 -19.62 18.99 -0.73
C SER A 448 -18.65 20.02 -0.14
N SER A 449 -18.60 20.14 1.19
CA SER A 449 -17.71 21.05 1.92
C SER A 449 -16.68 20.33 2.80
N HIS A 450 -16.61 18.99 2.76
CA HIS A 450 -15.70 18.21 3.60
C HIS A 450 -14.99 17.12 2.77
N GLY A 451 -13.66 17.03 2.83
CA GLY A 451 -12.96 15.94 2.14
C GLY A 451 -13.16 14.58 2.80
N ARG A 452 -13.54 14.54 4.08
CA ARG A 452 -13.90 13.33 4.80
C ARG A 452 -15.03 13.57 5.80
N ILE A 453 -15.96 12.63 5.91
CA ILE A 453 -16.96 12.60 6.98
C ILE A 453 -16.85 11.27 7.71
N LEU A 454 -16.75 11.33 9.04
CA LEU A 454 -16.74 10.16 9.92
C LEU A 454 -18.11 10.01 10.61
N THR A 455 -18.82 8.93 10.29
CA THR A 455 -20.04 8.55 11.01
C THR A 455 -19.69 7.62 12.17
N LEU A 456 -20.05 8.00 13.39
CA LEU A 456 -19.80 7.23 14.61
C LEU A 456 -21.11 6.82 15.28
N ASN A 457 -21.14 5.57 15.74
CA ASN A 457 -22.19 5.03 16.59
C ASN A 457 -21.58 3.95 17.50
N LYS A 458 -22.39 3.32 18.35
CA LYS A 458 -21.94 2.23 19.24
C LYS A 458 -21.22 1.08 18.53
N GLU A 459 -21.57 0.79 17.27
CA GLU A 459 -21.03 -0.34 16.51
C GLU A 459 -19.66 -0.04 15.91
N SER A 460 -19.48 1.16 15.35
CA SER A 460 -18.23 1.55 14.70
C SER A 460 -17.16 2.05 15.67
N ALA A 461 -17.55 2.64 16.80
CA ALA A 461 -16.62 3.25 17.76
C ALA A 461 -15.50 2.32 18.29
N PRO A 462 -15.73 1.02 18.59
CA PRO A 462 -14.68 0.12 19.07
C PRO A 462 -13.51 -0.10 18.08
N GLN A 463 -13.76 0.05 16.78
CA GLN A 463 -12.77 -0.15 15.72
C GLN A 463 -12.43 1.13 14.96
N SER A 464 -13.05 2.26 15.33
CA SER A 464 -12.81 3.53 14.68
C SER A 464 -11.38 4.00 14.87
N THR A 465 -10.80 4.51 13.79
CA THR A 465 -9.48 5.16 13.80
C THR A 465 -9.53 6.57 14.38
N GLY A 466 -10.73 7.12 14.59
CA GLY A 466 -10.99 8.45 15.09
C GLY A 466 -11.07 9.53 14.01
N HIS A 467 -11.58 10.69 14.40
CA HIS A 467 -11.83 11.85 13.57
C HIS A 467 -10.52 12.40 12.99
N GLY A 468 -9.49 12.60 13.81
CA GLY A 468 -8.26 13.26 13.39
C GLY A 468 -7.11 12.32 13.02
N SER A 469 -7.41 11.11 12.53
CA SER A 469 -6.40 10.17 12.03
C SER A 469 -6.61 9.95 10.52
N PRO A 470 -5.94 10.72 9.64
CA PRO A 470 -6.05 10.50 8.20
C PRO A 470 -5.47 9.13 7.82
N LEU A 471 -6.23 8.32 7.08
CA LEU A 471 -5.83 6.97 6.69
C LEU A 471 -5.25 6.96 5.27
N PRO A 472 -4.13 6.25 5.00
CA PRO A 472 -3.45 6.25 3.69
C PRO A 472 -4.33 5.92 2.48
N LEU A 473 -5.39 5.15 2.72
CA LEU A 473 -6.32 4.69 1.68
C LEU A 473 -7.54 5.61 1.48
N LEU A 474 -7.73 6.60 2.35
CA LEU A 474 -8.81 7.59 2.27
C LEU A 474 -8.24 8.95 1.87
N VAL A 475 -9.05 9.77 1.20
CA VAL A 475 -8.64 11.12 0.81
C VAL A 475 -8.39 11.95 2.08
N HIS A 476 -7.25 12.65 2.09
CA HIS A 476 -6.95 13.70 3.05
C HIS A 476 -6.84 15.02 2.29
N GLY A 477 -7.66 16.00 2.64
CA GLY A 477 -7.84 17.19 1.83
C GLY A 477 -9.25 17.75 2.03
N GLY A 478 -9.58 18.85 1.35
CA GLY A 478 -10.88 19.47 1.47
C GLY A 478 -11.03 20.73 0.61
N PRO A 479 -12.26 21.10 0.24
CA PRO A 479 -12.52 22.26 -0.61
C PRO A 479 -12.29 23.58 0.13
N GLY A 480 -12.32 24.69 -0.61
CA GLY A 480 -12.40 26.03 -0.03
C GLY A 480 -11.22 26.37 0.89
N ARG A 481 -11.50 26.68 2.16
CA ARG A 481 -10.50 27.11 3.15
C ARG A 481 -9.41 26.05 3.38
N ALA A 482 -9.80 24.78 3.41
CA ALA A 482 -8.88 23.64 3.56
C ALA A 482 -7.87 23.50 2.40
N GLY A 483 -8.06 24.25 1.31
CA GLY A 483 -7.06 24.50 0.27
C GLY A 483 -7.42 23.97 -1.12
N GLY A 484 -8.42 23.10 -1.21
CA GLY A 484 -8.89 22.50 -2.46
C GLY A 484 -8.04 21.34 -2.96
N GLY A 485 -6.98 20.97 -2.24
CA GLY A 485 -6.12 19.83 -2.56
C GLY A 485 -6.68 18.49 -2.09
N GLU A 486 -6.19 17.43 -2.72
CA GLU A 486 -6.34 16.04 -2.27
C GLU A 486 -4.93 15.43 -2.12
N GLU A 487 -4.75 14.69 -1.03
CA GLU A 487 -3.59 13.88 -0.69
C GLU A 487 -4.06 12.47 -0.29
N MET A 488 -3.12 11.52 -0.19
CA MET A 488 -3.42 10.14 0.20
C MET A 488 -4.45 9.46 -0.73
N GLY A 489 -5.55 8.89 -0.23
CA GLY A 489 -6.61 8.34 -1.09
C GLY A 489 -6.24 7.06 -1.86
N GLY A 490 -5.21 6.34 -1.39
CA GLY A 490 -4.72 5.11 -2.01
C GLY A 490 -4.23 5.36 -3.44
N LEU A 491 -4.85 4.71 -4.42
CA LEU A 491 -4.52 4.90 -5.84
C LEU A 491 -4.73 6.34 -6.33
N ARG A 492 -5.61 7.12 -5.68
CA ARG A 492 -5.88 8.51 -6.08
C ARG A 492 -4.65 9.38 -5.92
N GLY A 493 -3.99 9.33 -4.76
CA GLY A 493 -2.79 10.12 -4.48
C GLY A 493 -1.65 9.85 -5.46
N ILE A 494 -1.44 8.57 -5.80
CA ILE A 494 -0.37 8.17 -6.74
C ILE A 494 -0.56 8.87 -8.10
N LYS A 495 -1.82 9.00 -8.55
CA LYS A 495 -2.15 9.62 -9.84
C LYS A 495 -1.74 11.09 -9.92
N HIS A 496 -1.65 11.83 -8.81
CA HIS A 496 -1.21 13.23 -8.83
C HIS A 496 0.25 13.38 -9.33
N TYR A 497 1.08 12.36 -9.12
CA TYR A 497 2.49 12.34 -9.52
C TYR A 497 2.72 11.62 -10.87
N MET A 498 1.63 11.24 -11.54
CA MET A 498 1.66 10.63 -12.87
C MET A 498 1.06 11.58 -13.91
N GLN A 499 1.39 11.35 -15.18
CA GLN A 499 0.77 11.99 -16.31
C GLN A 499 -0.23 11.03 -16.93
N ARG A 500 -1.51 11.41 -16.94
CA ARG A 500 -2.53 10.71 -17.71
C ARG A 500 -2.40 11.06 -19.19
N CYS A 501 -2.40 10.05 -20.05
CA CYS A 501 -2.36 10.22 -21.50
C CYS A 501 -3.42 9.30 -22.13
N ALA A 502 -4.28 9.87 -22.96
CA ALA A 502 -5.16 9.09 -23.82
C ALA A 502 -4.35 8.62 -25.03
N VAL A 503 -4.21 7.31 -25.18
CA VAL A 503 -3.59 6.68 -26.34
C VAL A 503 -4.68 6.13 -27.24
N GLN A 504 -4.52 6.32 -28.55
CA GLN A 504 -5.47 5.87 -29.56
C GLN A 504 -4.75 4.99 -30.58
N GLY A 505 -5.44 4.00 -31.12
CA GLY A 505 -4.86 3.13 -32.13
C GLY A 505 -5.71 1.90 -32.40
N SER A 506 -5.11 0.96 -33.14
CA SER A 506 -5.72 -0.35 -33.33
C SER A 506 -5.70 -1.15 -32.01
N PRO A 507 -6.64 -2.09 -31.81
CA PRO A 507 -6.62 -3.00 -30.66
C PRO A 507 -5.28 -3.76 -30.51
N THR A 508 -4.65 -4.13 -31.64
CA THR A 508 -3.32 -4.76 -31.66
C THR A 508 -2.26 -3.83 -31.07
N SER A 509 -2.20 -2.57 -31.53
CA SER A 509 -1.22 -1.60 -31.02
C SER A 509 -1.46 -1.28 -29.55
N LEU A 510 -2.72 -1.11 -29.14
CA LEU A 510 -3.05 -0.87 -27.75
C LEU A 510 -2.76 -2.09 -26.87
N THR A 511 -2.83 -3.31 -27.39
CA THR A 511 -2.39 -4.51 -26.66
C THR A 511 -0.91 -4.45 -26.31
N GLU A 512 -0.05 -4.05 -27.25
CA GLU A 512 1.39 -3.88 -26.98
C GLU A 512 1.66 -2.72 -26.02
N ILE A 513 0.96 -1.59 -26.18
CA ILE A 513 1.16 -0.40 -25.34
C ILE A 513 0.68 -0.65 -23.91
N THR A 514 -0.45 -1.33 -23.71
CA THR A 514 -1.04 -1.52 -22.38
C THR A 514 -0.53 -2.78 -21.68
N GLY A 515 -0.02 -3.75 -22.44
CA GLY A 515 0.22 -5.11 -21.94
C GLY A 515 -1.07 -5.83 -21.55
N ILE A 516 -2.22 -5.37 -22.07
CA ILE A 516 -3.55 -5.96 -21.85
C ILE A 516 -4.14 -6.24 -23.22
N TYR A 517 -4.48 -7.50 -23.50
CA TYR A 517 -5.14 -7.89 -24.74
C TYR A 517 -6.45 -7.13 -24.93
N GLN A 518 -6.60 -6.55 -26.11
CA GLN A 518 -7.81 -5.89 -26.55
C GLN A 518 -8.55 -6.79 -27.55
N PRO A 519 -9.86 -7.04 -27.36
CA PRO A 519 -10.66 -7.78 -28.35
C PRO A 519 -10.57 -7.16 -29.75
N ASN A 520 -10.78 -7.97 -30.78
CA ASN A 520 -10.57 -7.60 -32.20
C ASN A 520 -9.11 -7.24 -32.57
N GLY A 521 -8.16 -7.43 -31.65
CA GLY A 521 -6.73 -7.37 -31.92
C GLY A 521 -6.21 -8.60 -32.66
N ALA A 522 -4.98 -8.52 -33.15
CA ALA A 522 -4.32 -9.67 -33.74
C ALA A 522 -3.96 -10.69 -32.64
N TYR A 523 -4.30 -11.96 -32.86
CA TYR A 523 -3.86 -13.06 -32.02
C TYR A 523 -2.37 -13.34 -32.23
N LYS A 524 -1.70 -13.76 -31.15
CA LYS A 524 -0.35 -14.33 -31.21
C LYS A 524 -0.47 -15.83 -31.01
N GLU A 525 -0.46 -16.60 -32.09
CA GLU A 525 -0.63 -18.05 -32.03
C GLU A 525 0.44 -18.69 -31.13
N ALA A 526 0.00 -19.51 -30.17
CA ALA A 526 0.90 -20.21 -29.26
C ALA A 526 1.46 -21.48 -29.93
N GLU A 527 2.78 -21.69 -29.84
CA GLU A 527 3.42 -22.90 -30.40
C GLU A 527 2.98 -24.20 -29.70
N LYS A 528 2.59 -24.08 -28.42
CA LYS A 528 2.07 -25.16 -27.58
C LYS A 528 0.83 -24.67 -26.86
N HIS A 529 0.13 -25.58 -26.20
CA HIS A 529 -1.02 -25.21 -25.37
C HIS A 529 -0.63 -24.12 -24.33
N PRO A 530 -1.35 -22.99 -24.23
CA PRO A 530 -0.96 -21.87 -23.37
C PRO A 530 -0.78 -22.24 -21.89
N PHE A 531 -1.59 -23.17 -21.37
CA PHE A 531 -1.45 -23.70 -19.99
C PHE A 531 -0.22 -24.58 -19.75
N ALA A 532 0.57 -24.92 -20.78
CA ALA A 532 1.83 -25.63 -20.62
C ALA A 532 3.02 -24.68 -20.37
N TYR A 533 2.82 -23.37 -20.51
CA TYR A 533 3.86 -22.36 -20.28
C TYR A 533 3.91 -21.92 -18.82
N HIS A 534 5.11 -21.61 -18.34
CA HIS A 534 5.30 -20.95 -17.07
C HIS A 534 4.95 -19.46 -17.18
N TYR A 535 4.74 -18.82 -16.04
CA TYR A 535 4.29 -17.43 -15.96
C TYR A 535 5.11 -16.48 -16.85
N GLU A 536 6.44 -16.58 -16.87
CA GLU A 536 7.35 -15.70 -17.62
C GLU A 536 7.20 -15.82 -19.15
N ASP A 537 6.85 -17.00 -19.67
CA ASP A 537 6.74 -17.24 -21.11
C ASP A 537 5.40 -16.79 -21.69
N ILE A 538 4.38 -16.67 -20.84
CA ILE A 538 3.05 -16.22 -21.24
C ILE A 538 3.11 -14.71 -21.53
N LYS A 539 2.52 -14.31 -22.66
CA LYS A 539 2.48 -12.92 -23.12
C LYS A 539 1.04 -12.50 -23.44
N PRO A 540 0.64 -11.26 -23.16
CA PRO A 540 -0.63 -10.71 -23.62
C PRO A 540 -0.82 -10.90 -25.13
N GLY A 541 -2.01 -11.39 -25.51
CA GLY A 541 -2.37 -11.76 -26.87
C GLY A 541 -1.99 -13.19 -27.30
N MET A 542 -1.22 -13.94 -26.49
CA MET A 542 -0.94 -15.35 -26.73
C MET A 542 -2.25 -16.14 -26.77
N SER A 543 -2.56 -16.79 -27.88
CA SER A 543 -3.86 -17.40 -28.13
C SER A 543 -3.77 -18.86 -28.57
N LEU A 544 -4.81 -19.62 -28.28
CA LEU A 544 -5.06 -20.98 -28.78
C LEU A 544 -6.48 -21.05 -29.34
N GLU A 545 -6.60 -21.53 -30.58
CA GLU A 545 -7.87 -22.05 -31.09
C GLU A 545 -8.05 -23.51 -30.67
N THR A 546 -9.19 -23.84 -30.09
CA THR A 546 -9.52 -25.22 -29.74
C THR A 546 -10.08 -25.99 -30.93
N HIS A 547 -10.14 -27.31 -30.80
CA HIS A 547 -11.00 -28.13 -31.64
C HIS A 547 -12.49 -27.80 -31.39
N LYS A 548 -13.36 -28.29 -32.28
CA LYS A 548 -14.81 -28.04 -32.26
C LYS A 548 -15.58 -29.05 -31.40
N ARG A 549 -16.72 -28.65 -30.82
CA ARG A 549 -17.69 -29.52 -30.14
C ARG A 549 -19.12 -29.16 -30.54
N THR A 550 -19.89 -30.13 -31.02
CA THR A 550 -21.32 -29.98 -31.27
C THR A 550 -22.12 -30.16 -29.98
N ILE A 551 -23.05 -29.24 -29.70
CA ILE A 551 -23.94 -29.30 -28.55
C ILE A 551 -25.17 -30.13 -28.93
N THR A 552 -25.42 -31.25 -28.27
CA THR A 552 -26.58 -32.10 -28.57
C THR A 552 -27.76 -31.82 -27.64
N ASN A 553 -28.97 -32.23 -28.03
CA ASN A 553 -30.12 -32.18 -27.14
C ASN A 553 -29.91 -33.02 -25.86
N THR A 554 -29.18 -34.14 -25.96
CA THR A 554 -28.81 -34.97 -24.81
C THR A 554 -27.88 -34.23 -23.85
N ASP A 555 -26.92 -33.43 -24.35
CA ASP A 555 -26.07 -32.60 -23.49
C ASP A 555 -26.92 -31.61 -22.66
N ILE A 556 -27.88 -30.92 -23.30
CA ILE A 556 -28.75 -29.94 -22.64
C ILE A 556 -29.57 -30.60 -21.53
N GLN A 557 -30.16 -31.77 -21.81
CA GLN A 557 -30.94 -32.52 -20.81
C GLN A 557 -30.07 -33.07 -19.68
N ASN A 558 -28.91 -33.65 -20.00
CA ASN A 558 -27.97 -34.16 -19.00
C ASN A 558 -27.48 -33.05 -18.09
N PHE A 559 -27.16 -31.88 -18.65
CA PHE A 559 -26.74 -30.74 -17.86
C PHE A 559 -27.88 -30.23 -16.96
N ALA A 560 -29.10 -30.11 -17.47
CA ALA A 560 -30.27 -29.77 -16.65
C ALA A 560 -30.44 -30.73 -15.47
N ASN A 561 -30.37 -32.04 -15.73
CA ASN A 561 -30.52 -33.07 -14.68
C ASN A 561 -29.36 -33.02 -13.67
N LEU A 562 -28.14 -32.73 -14.12
CA LEU A 562 -26.95 -32.67 -13.27
C LEU A 562 -26.93 -31.42 -12.38
N THR A 563 -27.23 -30.26 -12.96
CA THR A 563 -27.18 -28.97 -12.25
C THR A 563 -28.49 -28.63 -11.55
N TRP A 564 -29.55 -29.38 -11.85
CA TRP A 564 -30.92 -29.10 -11.46
C TRP A 564 -31.51 -27.82 -12.07
N ASP A 565 -30.85 -27.26 -13.09
CA ASP A 565 -31.36 -26.12 -13.83
C ASP A 565 -32.35 -26.58 -14.91
N HIS A 566 -33.61 -26.72 -14.52
CA HIS A 566 -34.71 -27.08 -15.40
C HIS A 566 -35.44 -25.86 -15.98
N PHE A 567 -34.79 -24.70 -16.10
CA PHE A 567 -35.39 -23.51 -16.69
C PHE A 567 -36.01 -23.79 -18.06
N TYR A 568 -37.22 -23.25 -18.28
CA TYR A 568 -38.11 -23.66 -19.38
C TYR A 568 -37.45 -23.55 -20.76
N ALA A 569 -36.60 -22.54 -20.97
CA ALA A 569 -35.90 -22.35 -22.24
C ALA A 569 -35.00 -23.54 -22.66
N HIS A 570 -34.57 -24.35 -21.69
CA HIS A 570 -33.70 -25.51 -21.90
C HIS A 570 -34.48 -26.85 -21.89
N THR A 571 -35.61 -26.90 -21.19
CA THR A 571 -36.28 -28.16 -20.85
C THR A 571 -37.65 -28.32 -21.49
N ASP A 572 -38.37 -27.22 -21.72
CA ASP A 572 -39.75 -27.20 -22.19
C ASP A 572 -39.90 -26.37 -23.48
N ILE A 573 -39.98 -27.09 -24.61
CA ILE A 573 -40.15 -26.49 -25.94
C ILE A 573 -41.54 -25.91 -26.17
N THR A 574 -42.52 -26.25 -25.33
CA THR A 574 -43.91 -25.77 -25.48
C THR A 574 -44.11 -24.40 -24.82
N SER A 575 -43.20 -23.99 -23.95
CA SER A 575 -43.26 -22.73 -23.19
C SER A 575 -42.36 -21.62 -23.76
N LEU A 576 -41.97 -21.69 -25.04
CA LEU A 576 -41.10 -20.68 -25.67
C LEU A 576 -41.88 -19.49 -26.25
N GLU A 577 -43.20 -19.59 -26.37
CA GLU A 577 -44.05 -18.50 -26.87
C GLU A 577 -43.96 -17.26 -25.98
N GLY A 578 -43.74 -16.08 -26.59
CA GLY A 578 -43.52 -14.82 -25.85
C GLY A 578 -42.10 -14.63 -25.29
N SER A 579 -41.21 -15.62 -25.45
CA SER A 579 -39.79 -15.50 -25.09
C SER A 579 -38.93 -15.06 -26.28
N ILE A 580 -37.67 -14.68 -25.99
CA ILE A 580 -36.66 -14.40 -27.04
C ILE A 580 -36.13 -15.67 -27.73
N PHE A 581 -36.38 -16.85 -27.17
CA PHE A 581 -35.84 -18.11 -27.65
C PHE A 581 -36.76 -18.77 -28.68
N LYS A 582 -36.18 -19.28 -29.77
CA LYS A 582 -36.95 -19.88 -30.88
C LYS A 582 -37.00 -21.41 -30.81
N LYS A 583 -36.00 -22.02 -30.17
CA LYS A 583 -35.86 -23.46 -29.98
C LYS A 583 -35.30 -23.71 -28.58
N ARG A 584 -35.21 -24.99 -28.22
CA ARG A 584 -34.49 -25.42 -27.02
C ARG A 584 -33.06 -24.92 -27.07
N THR A 585 -32.71 -23.99 -26.18
CA THR A 585 -31.37 -23.40 -26.08
C THR A 585 -30.52 -24.18 -25.08
N ALA A 586 -29.22 -24.21 -25.29
CA ALA A 586 -28.25 -24.68 -24.31
C ALA A 586 -28.19 -23.73 -23.11
N HIS A 587 -27.90 -24.26 -21.93
CA HIS A 587 -27.63 -23.45 -20.73
C HIS A 587 -26.38 -22.62 -20.93
N GLY A 588 -26.40 -21.35 -20.53
CA GLY A 588 -25.20 -20.52 -20.53
C GLY A 588 -24.04 -21.16 -19.74
N TYR A 589 -24.33 -21.72 -18.57
CA TYR A 589 -23.33 -22.43 -17.77
C TYR A 589 -22.83 -23.73 -18.42
N PHE A 590 -23.67 -24.39 -19.23
CA PHE A 590 -23.20 -25.51 -20.04
C PHE A 590 -22.23 -25.04 -21.11
N ILE A 591 -22.49 -23.92 -21.79
CA ILE A 591 -21.59 -23.34 -22.80
C ILE A 591 -20.21 -23.07 -22.19
N ILE A 592 -20.15 -22.45 -21.01
CA ILE A 592 -18.87 -22.20 -20.32
C ILE A 592 -18.19 -23.50 -19.86
N SER A 593 -18.97 -24.47 -19.36
CA SER A 593 -18.43 -25.78 -18.96
C SER A 593 -17.86 -26.55 -20.16
N ALA A 594 -18.56 -26.52 -21.29
CA ALA A 594 -18.13 -27.12 -22.54
C ALA A 594 -16.89 -26.40 -23.09
N ALA A 595 -16.84 -25.07 -23.02
CA ALA A 595 -15.67 -24.28 -23.39
C ALA A 595 -14.45 -24.66 -22.53
N ALA A 596 -14.60 -24.76 -21.21
CA ALA A 596 -13.52 -25.21 -20.32
C ALA A 596 -13.03 -26.62 -20.68
N GLY A 597 -13.93 -27.54 -21.02
CA GLY A 597 -13.55 -28.86 -21.52
C GLY A 597 -12.73 -28.84 -22.82
N LEU A 598 -12.84 -27.78 -23.63
CA LEU A 598 -12.08 -27.61 -24.87
C LEU A 598 -10.70 -26.98 -24.66
N PHE A 599 -10.58 -25.98 -23.78
CA PHE A 599 -9.34 -25.21 -23.62
C PHE A 599 -8.48 -25.59 -22.41
N VAL A 600 -8.96 -26.43 -21.48
CA VAL A 600 -8.16 -26.83 -20.31
C VAL A 600 -7.17 -27.93 -20.70
N TYR A 601 -5.89 -27.72 -20.34
CA TYR A 601 -4.84 -28.70 -20.57
C TYR A 601 -4.95 -29.87 -19.57
N PRO A 602 -5.02 -31.14 -20.02
CA PRO A 602 -5.30 -32.28 -19.14
C PRO A 602 -4.08 -32.79 -18.34
N ASN A 603 -2.84 -32.50 -18.80
CA ASN A 603 -1.64 -33.00 -18.14
C ASN A 603 -1.17 -32.06 -17.03
N LYS A 604 -0.41 -32.60 -16.06
CA LYS A 604 0.27 -31.78 -15.05
C LYS A 604 1.20 -30.77 -15.75
N GLY A 605 1.05 -29.49 -15.41
CA GLY A 605 1.83 -28.39 -15.96
C GLY A 605 1.94 -27.24 -14.97
N PRO A 606 2.41 -26.06 -15.43
CA PRO A 606 2.62 -24.90 -14.57
C PRO A 606 1.32 -24.28 -14.02
N VAL A 607 0.17 -24.60 -14.60
CA VAL A 607 -1.12 -24.16 -14.05
C VAL A 607 -1.42 -24.92 -12.76
N SER A 608 -1.39 -24.23 -11.63
CA SER A 608 -1.70 -24.81 -10.31
C SER A 608 -3.21 -24.86 -10.07
N ALA A 609 -3.93 -23.81 -10.43
CA ALA A 609 -5.38 -23.71 -10.20
C ALA A 609 -6.05 -22.74 -11.18
N ASN A 610 -7.17 -23.15 -11.75
CA ASN A 610 -8.13 -22.24 -12.36
C ASN A 610 -9.23 -21.96 -11.32
N TYR A 611 -9.13 -20.82 -10.63
CA TYR A 611 -9.85 -20.59 -9.37
C TYR A 611 -10.88 -19.47 -9.43
N GLY A 612 -10.92 -18.71 -10.52
CA GLY A 612 -11.79 -17.53 -10.62
C GLY A 612 -12.33 -17.29 -12.01
N LEU A 613 -13.45 -16.60 -12.05
CA LEU A 613 -14.19 -16.19 -13.24
C LEU A 613 -14.72 -14.78 -12.95
N GLU A 614 -14.15 -13.76 -13.60
CA GLU A 614 -14.43 -12.35 -13.30
C GLU A 614 -15.68 -11.84 -14.01
N ASP A 615 -15.75 -12.07 -15.32
CA ASP A 615 -16.84 -11.62 -16.17
C ASP A 615 -17.29 -12.76 -17.06
N ILE A 616 -18.61 -12.90 -17.26
CA ILE A 616 -19.22 -13.74 -18.27
C ILE A 616 -20.33 -12.95 -18.95
N ARG A 617 -20.38 -12.98 -20.28
CA ARG A 617 -21.52 -12.49 -21.04
C ARG A 617 -21.91 -13.49 -22.11
N PHE A 618 -23.21 -13.77 -22.20
CA PHE A 618 -23.82 -14.53 -23.29
C PHE A 618 -24.44 -13.52 -24.25
N LEU A 619 -23.86 -13.39 -25.43
CA LEU A 619 -24.26 -12.41 -26.43
C LEU A 619 -25.46 -12.90 -27.25
N ARG A 620 -25.50 -14.21 -27.53
CA ARG A 620 -26.61 -14.87 -28.22
C ARG A 620 -26.83 -16.31 -27.74
N PRO A 621 -28.03 -16.86 -27.90
CA PRO A 621 -28.30 -18.26 -27.58
C PRO A 621 -27.55 -19.21 -28.52
N LEU A 622 -27.23 -20.39 -28.01
CA LEU A 622 -26.89 -21.57 -28.80
C LEU A 622 -28.01 -22.59 -28.68
N TYR A 623 -28.41 -23.15 -29.80
CA TYR A 623 -29.43 -24.17 -29.87
C TYR A 623 -28.81 -25.56 -29.99
N HIS A 624 -29.66 -26.58 -29.85
CA HIS A 624 -29.22 -27.95 -30.12
C HIS A 624 -28.70 -28.08 -31.57
N ASN A 625 -27.65 -28.86 -31.74
CA ASN A 625 -26.86 -29.09 -32.95
C ASN A 625 -25.93 -27.95 -33.39
N ASP A 626 -25.90 -26.82 -32.68
CA ASP A 626 -24.88 -25.81 -32.95
C ASP A 626 -23.49 -26.33 -32.53
N THR A 627 -22.46 -25.94 -33.28
CA THR A 627 -21.08 -26.40 -33.06
C THR A 627 -20.22 -25.25 -32.59
N ILE A 628 -19.56 -25.41 -31.44
CA ILE A 628 -18.70 -24.36 -30.86
C ILE A 628 -17.22 -24.66 -31.03
N TYR A 629 -16.40 -23.62 -31.06
CA TYR A 629 -14.98 -23.65 -30.74
C TYR A 629 -14.64 -22.47 -29.83
N VAL A 630 -13.45 -22.50 -29.24
CA VAL A 630 -13.01 -21.47 -28.29
C VAL A 630 -11.68 -20.87 -28.73
N ARG A 631 -11.54 -19.57 -28.57
CA ARG A 631 -10.23 -18.89 -28.52
C ARG A 631 -9.91 -18.57 -27.07
N LEU A 632 -8.82 -19.16 -26.57
CA LEU A 632 -8.27 -18.87 -25.24
C LEU A 632 -7.06 -17.96 -25.41
N THR A 633 -7.19 -16.70 -25.01
CA THR A 633 -6.16 -15.67 -25.20
C THR A 633 -5.68 -15.11 -23.87
N CYS A 634 -4.37 -15.00 -23.66
CA CYS A 634 -3.82 -14.35 -22.46
C CYS A 634 -4.20 -12.87 -22.48
N LYS A 635 -5.03 -12.44 -21.51
CA LYS A 635 -5.51 -11.08 -21.38
C LYS A 635 -4.51 -10.18 -20.69
N GLU A 636 -4.15 -10.54 -19.46
CA GLU A 636 -3.34 -9.71 -18.57
C GLU A 636 -2.59 -10.65 -17.62
N LYS A 637 -1.40 -10.25 -17.20
CA LYS A 637 -0.64 -10.91 -16.15
C LYS A 637 -0.59 -10.02 -14.91
N ARG A 638 -0.81 -10.62 -13.75
CA ARG A 638 -0.69 -9.95 -12.45
C ARG A 638 0.30 -10.68 -11.57
N GLU A 639 1.16 -9.90 -10.95
CA GLU A 639 2.10 -10.41 -9.97
C GLU A 639 1.38 -10.80 -8.69
N ARG A 640 1.90 -11.82 -8.02
CA ARG A 640 1.35 -12.34 -6.77
C ARG A 640 2.47 -12.59 -5.78
N ASP A 641 2.34 -12.00 -4.60
CA ASP A 641 3.17 -12.40 -3.47
C ASP A 641 2.74 -13.79 -3.01
N VAL A 642 3.70 -14.70 -2.89
CA VAL A 642 3.47 -16.04 -2.32
C VAL A 642 4.16 -16.12 -0.96
N SER A 643 3.44 -16.66 0.02
CA SER A 643 3.96 -16.93 1.37
C SER A 643 3.45 -18.29 1.84
N GLY A 644 4.27 -18.99 2.62
CA GLY A 644 3.93 -20.33 3.08
C GLY A 644 4.48 -21.43 2.16
N ARG A 645 3.91 -22.63 2.27
CA ARG A 645 4.33 -23.82 1.52
C ARG A 645 3.70 -23.88 0.13
N GLU A 646 4.03 -22.90 -0.69
CA GLU A 646 3.49 -22.74 -2.04
C GLU A 646 4.58 -22.27 -3.01
N HIS A 647 4.59 -22.81 -4.23
CA HIS A 647 5.57 -22.40 -5.25
C HIS A 647 5.30 -20.96 -5.72
N PRO A 648 6.35 -20.17 -5.98
CA PRO A 648 6.20 -18.86 -6.60
C PRO A 648 5.33 -18.95 -7.85
N SER A 649 4.27 -18.14 -7.89
CA SER A 649 3.28 -18.14 -8.95
C SER A 649 2.79 -16.72 -9.21
N GLY A 650 2.23 -16.50 -10.39
CA GLY A 650 1.50 -15.29 -10.73
C GLY A 650 0.08 -15.62 -11.19
N ILE A 651 -0.75 -14.59 -11.33
CA ILE A 651 -2.11 -14.75 -11.85
C ILE A 651 -2.09 -14.36 -13.33
N VAL A 652 -2.58 -15.25 -14.17
CA VAL A 652 -2.83 -14.98 -15.59
C VAL A 652 -4.34 -14.89 -15.79
N LYS A 653 -4.79 -13.75 -16.29
CA LYS A 653 -6.16 -13.57 -16.77
C LYS A 653 -6.22 -14.08 -18.20
N TRP A 654 -7.13 -14.99 -18.50
CA TRP A 654 -7.37 -15.41 -19.88
C TRP A 654 -8.73 -14.91 -20.34
N TYR A 655 -8.74 -14.29 -21.52
CA TYR A 655 -9.95 -13.94 -22.25
C TYR A 655 -10.38 -15.14 -23.07
N VAL A 656 -11.58 -15.63 -22.80
CA VAL A 656 -12.19 -16.77 -23.44
C VAL A 656 -13.27 -16.24 -24.37
N GLU A 657 -13.14 -16.52 -25.66
CA GLU A 657 -14.12 -16.20 -26.68
C GLU A 657 -14.69 -17.51 -27.21
N VAL A 658 -16.00 -17.71 -27.03
CA VAL A 658 -16.71 -18.87 -27.54
C VAL A 658 -17.38 -18.47 -28.84
N PHE A 659 -17.03 -19.16 -29.91
CA PHE A 659 -17.57 -18.93 -31.24
C PHE A 659 -18.43 -20.11 -31.67
N ASP A 660 -19.49 -19.80 -32.39
CA ASP A 660 -20.22 -20.73 -33.22
C ASP A 660 -19.45 -20.93 -34.52
N ALA A 661 -19.18 -22.19 -34.85
CA ALA A 661 -18.45 -22.59 -36.04
C ALA A 661 -19.29 -22.44 -37.31
N GLU A 662 -20.61 -22.48 -37.18
CA GLU A 662 -21.57 -22.46 -38.30
C GLU A 662 -22.76 -21.55 -37.92
N PRO A 663 -22.52 -20.22 -37.80
CA PRO A 663 -23.54 -19.30 -37.32
C PRO A 663 -24.74 -19.26 -38.27
N VAL A 664 -25.94 -19.33 -37.69
CA VAL A 664 -27.20 -19.20 -38.42
C VAL A 664 -27.94 -17.96 -37.92
N ASP A 665 -28.28 -17.03 -38.82
CA ASP A 665 -29.16 -15.92 -38.51
C ASP A 665 -30.62 -16.41 -38.47
N TYR A 666 -31.09 -16.71 -37.26
CA TYR A 666 -32.46 -17.18 -37.01
C TYR A 666 -33.51 -16.06 -37.10
N GLU A 667 -33.13 -14.78 -37.21
CA GLU A 667 -34.06 -13.66 -37.38
C GLU A 667 -34.34 -13.35 -38.86
N ASN A 668 -33.33 -13.45 -39.74
CA ASN A 668 -33.47 -13.10 -41.17
C ASN A 668 -33.37 -14.29 -42.14
N GLY A 669 -33.10 -15.50 -41.66
CA GLY A 669 -33.12 -16.72 -42.48
C GLY A 669 -32.02 -16.80 -43.55
N LYS A 670 -30.97 -15.98 -43.43
CA LYS A 670 -29.79 -15.98 -44.30
C LYS A 670 -28.64 -16.73 -43.64
N THR A 671 -27.94 -17.56 -44.41
CA THR A 671 -26.71 -18.26 -44.01
C THR A 671 -25.45 -17.47 -44.42
N ASP A 672 -25.50 -16.14 -44.32
CA ASP A 672 -24.44 -15.27 -44.86
C ASP A 672 -23.22 -15.16 -43.92
N GLU A 673 -22.06 -14.83 -44.51
CA GLU A 673 -20.80 -14.42 -43.86
C GLU A 673 -20.93 -13.22 -42.88
N GLU A 674 -22.13 -12.63 -42.76
CA GLU A 674 -22.47 -11.48 -41.90
C GLU A 674 -22.97 -11.88 -40.49
N ALA A 675 -23.28 -13.15 -40.22
CA ALA A 675 -23.78 -13.58 -38.92
C ALA A 675 -22.68 -13.55 -37.84
N GLU A 676 -22.92 -12.85 -36.72
CA GLU A 676 -21.97 -12.76 -35.61
C GLU A 676 -21.67 -14.15 -35.02
N SER A 677 -20.46 -14.64 -35.23
CA SER A 677 -20.03 -15.95 -34.75
C SER A 677 -19.77 -15.97 -33.24
N LEU A 678 -19.51 -14.82 -32.59
CA LEU A 678 -19.22 -14.75 -31.17
C LEU A 678 -20.48 -14.97 -30.32
N VAL A 679 -20.44 -15.98 -29.45
CA VAL A 679 -21.58 -16.42 -28.64
C VAL A 679 -21.44 -15.95 -27.20
N ALA A 680 -20.27 -16.15 -26.62
CA ALA A 680 -20.03 -15.86 -25.22
C ALA A 680 -18.59 -15.40 -25.02
N ILE A 681 -18.41 -14.52 -24.05
CA ILE A 681 -17.09 -14.11 -23.58
C ILE A 681 -16.99 -14.38 -22.09
N ALA A 682 -15.79 -14.76 -21.65
CA ALA A 682 -15.48 -14.89 -20.24
C ALA A 682 -14.04 -14.46 -19.93
N THR A 683 -13.79 -14.02 -18.70
CA THR A 683 -12.42 -13.83 -18.19
C THR A 683 -12.17 -14.80 -17.04
N ILE A 684 -11.25 -15.75 -17.23
CA ILE A 684 -10.85 -16.70 -16.19
C ILE A 684 -9.55 -16.28 -15.51
N LEU A 685 -9.42 -16.61 -14.22
CA LEU A 685 -8.25 -16.35 -13.40
C LEU A 685 -7.53 -17.66 -13.11
N THR A 686 -6.31 -17.74 -13.62
CA THR A 686 -5.48 -18.93 -13.48
C THR A 686 -4.21 -18.60 -12.72
N MET A 687 -3.92 -19.37 -11.67
CA MET A 687 -2.65 -19.34 -10.98
C MET A 687 -1.64 -20.18 -11.75
N VAL A 688 -0.52 -19.57 -12.12
CA VAL A 688 0.52 -20.18 -12.94
C VAL A 688 1.86 -20.07 -12.23
N GLU A 689 2.53 -21.19 -12.05
CA GLU A 689 3.87 -21.28 -11.46
C GLU A 689 4.89 -20.50 -12.28
N LYS A 690 5.78 -19.83 -11.56
CA LYS A 690 6.93 -19.14 -12.11
C LYS A 690 8.05 -20.12 -12.38
N LYS A 691 8.86 -19.81 -13.39
CA LYS A 691 10.07 -20.56 -13.68
C LYS A 691 11.02 -20.57 -12.50
N GLN A 692 11.63 -21.73 -12.29
CA GLN A 692 12.67 -21.92 -11.31
C GLN A 692 14.04 -21.90 -11.98
N ASP A 693 14.51 -20.72 -12.39
CA ASP A 693 15.78 -20.56 -13.11
C ASP A 693 16.99 -20.35 -12.17
N ILE A 694 16.74 -20.23 -10.86
CA ILE A 694 17.76 -19.89 -9.85
C ILE A 694 18.64 -21.09 -9.44
N PHE A 695 18.08 -22.30 -9.50
CA PHE A 695 18.72 -23.51 -8.97
C PHE A 695 18.74 -24.55 -10.08
N LYS A 696 19.90 -25.16 -10.32
CA LYS A 696 19.98 -26.28 -11.24
C LYS A 696 19.29 -27.49 -10.62
N GLU A 697 18.60 -28.26 -11.45
CA GLU A 697 17.99 -29.51 -11.02
C GLU A 697 19.07 -30.51 -10.58
N ILE A 698 18.87 -31.11 -9.41
CA ILE A 698 19.82 -32.06 -8.83
C ILE A 698 19.64 -33.43 -9.48
N THR A 699 20.35 -33.64 -10.58
CA THR A 699 20.48 -34.94 -11.24
C THR A 699 21.82 -35.58 -10.89
N GLU A 700 21.91 -36.90 -10.98
CA GLU A 700 23.16 -37.62 -10.77
C GLU A 700 24.27 -37.13 -11.73
N LYS A 701 23.90 -36.81 -12.98
CA LYS A 701 24.80 -36.21 -13.97
C LYS A 701 25.34 -34.86 -13.50
N TYR A 702 24.48 -34.01 -12.94
CA TYR A 702 24.89 -32.69 -12.45
C TYR A 702 25.86 -32.80 -11.27
N ILE A 703 25.55 -33.66 -10.29
CA ILE A 703 26.43 -33.90 -9.13
C ILE A 703 27.80 -34.42 -9.59
N LYS A 704 27.84 -35.44 -10.46
CA LYS A 704 29.09 -36.00 -10.99
C LYS A 704 29.92 -34.96 -11.74
N SER A 705 29.28 -34.11 -12.55
CA SER A 705 29.93 -33.02 -13.27
C SER A 705 30.54 -31.99 -12.31
N ALA A 706 29.81 -31.60 -11.26
CA ALA A 706 30.31 -30.67 -10.25
C ALA A 706 31.49 -31.28 -9.46
N PHE A 707 31.39 -32.55 -9.05
CA PHE A 707 32.43 -33.25 -8.31
C PHE A 707 33.71 -33.50 -9.12
N ALA A 708 33.61 -33.61 -10.45
CA ALA A 708 34.79 -33.71 -11.31
C ALA A 708 35.64 -32.42 -11.29
N LYS A 709 35.05 -31.28 -10.92
CA LYS A 709 35.75 -29.98 -10.78
C LYS A 709 36.29 -29.74 -9.37
N LEU A 710 35.93 -30.59 -8.41
CA LEU A 710 36.30 -30.45 -7.00
C LEU A 710 37.53 -31.30 -6.68
N ASN A 711 38.62 -30.67 -6.25
CA ASN A 711 39.83 -31.33 -5.76
C ASN A 711 40.20 -30.85 -4.34
N SER A 712 41.19 -31.46 -3.71
CA SER A 712 41.61 -31.12 -2.32
C SER A 712 42.05 -29.66 -2.16
N ASP A 713 42.56 -29.04 -3.21
CA ASP A 713 43.10 -27.68 -3.20
C ASP A 713 42.05 -26.60 -3.53
N THR A 714 40.82 -27.03 -3.84
CA THR A 714 39.74 -26.11 -4.21
C THR A 714 39.34 -25.26 -2.99
N LYS A 715 39.40 -23.93 -3.14
CA LYS A 715 39.06 -23.00 -2.05
C LYS A 715 37.61 -22.56 -2.11
N PRO A 716 36.91 -22.49 -0.96
CA PRO A 716 35.58 -21.92 -0.92
C PRO A 716 35.64 -20.41 -1.15
N GLN A 717 34.62 -19.87 -1.82
CA GLN A 717 34.37 -18.44 -2.00
C GLN A 717 33.90 -17.77 -0.70
N TRP A 718 33.24 -18.53 0.19
CA TRP A 718 32.82 -18.10 1.53
C TRP A 718 32.79 -19.28 2.50
N GLY A 719 32.82 -19.01 3.80
CA GLY A 719 32.86 -20.05 4.84
C GLY A 719 34.24 -20.70 5.01
N SER A 720 34.34 -21.67 5.92
CA SER A 720 35.61 -22.28 6.35
C SER A 720 35.80 -23.74 5.96
N MET A 721 34.77 -24.40 5.40
CA MET A 721 34.84 -25.83 5.04
C MET A 721 35.91 -26.09 3.97
N THR A 722 36.67 -27.16 4.14
CA THR A 722 37.46 -27.72 3.02
C THR A 722 36.56 -28.51 2.06
N PRO A 723 37.02 -28.84 0.85
CA PRO A 723 36.26 -29.68 -0.09
C PRO A 723 35.72 -30.97 0.54
N GLN A 724 36.53 -31.65 1.36
CA GLN A 724 36.12 -32.89 2.02
C GLN A 724 35.05 -32.64 3.09
N HIS A 725 35.22 -31.61 3.93
CA HIS A 725 34.20 -31.25 4.93
C HIS A 725 32.84 -30.93 4.28
N MET A 726 32.84 -30.25 3.14
CA MET A 726 31.60 -29.96 2.41
C MET A 726 30.93 -31.24 1.91
N VAL A 727 31.68 -32.17 1.33
CA VAL A 727 31.13 -33.45 0.83
C VAL A 727 30.59 -34.31 1.99
N GLU A 728 31.32 -34.40 3.09
CA GLU A 728 30.88 -35.13 4.29
C GLU A 728 29.66 -34.48 4.97
N HIS A 729 29.57 -33.15 4.93
CA HIS A 729 28.39 -32.42 5.38
C HIS A 729 27.14 -32.74 4.54
N LEU A 730 27.29 -32.82 3.21
CA LEU A 730 26.22 -33.24 2.31
C LEU A 730 25.83 -34.71 2.54
N GLU A 731 26.79 -35.61 2.75
CA GLU A 731 26.52 -37.00 3.12
C GLU A 731 25.69 -37.09 4.41
N MET A 732 26.10 -36.36 5.45
CA MET A 732 25.37 -36.32 6.72
C MET A 732 23.91 -35.90 6.51
N SER A 733 23.67 -34.92 5.63
CA SER A 733 22.32 -34.46 5.32
C SER A 733 21.45 -35.55 4.66
N TYR A 734 22.02 -36.39 3.80
CA TYR A 734 21.30 -37.54 3.24
C TYR A 734 21.03 -38.64 4.27
N ARG A 735 21.98 -38.92 5.18
CA ARG A 735 21.78 -39.88 6.29
C ARG A 735 20.69 -39.40 7.26
N ILE A 736 20.58 -38.09 7.47
CA ILE A 736 19.45 -37.51 8.21
C ILE A 736 18.16 -37.72 7.44
N ALA A 737 18.14 -37.38 6.14
CA ALA A 737 16.95 -37.49 5.30
C ALA A 737 16.41 -38.93 5.19
N SER A 738 17.29 -39.93 5.14
CA SER A 738 16.94 -41.36 5.07
C SER A 738 16.42 -41.93 6.41
N GLY A 739 16.49 -41.16 7.49
CA GLY A 739 16.11 -41.61 8.84
C GLY A 739 17.21 -42.37 9.58
N GLU A 740 18.40 -42.54 9.00
CA GLU A 740 19.55 -43.20 9.66
C GLU A 740 20.06 -42.39 10.87
N LYS A 741 20.03 -41.05 10.76
CA LYS A 741 20.36 -40.13 11.85
C LYS A 741 19.15 -39.28 12.21
N GLN A 742 18.55 -39.54 13.38
CA GLN A 742 17.33 -38.85 13.86
C GLN A 742 17.38 -38.48 15.36
N ASP A 743 18.47 -38.85 16.04
CA ASP A 743 18.69 -38.55 17.46
C ASP A 743 19.24 -37.13 17.63
N PHE A 744 18.38 -36.15 17.41
CA PHE A 744 18.61 -34.73 17.67
C PHE A 744 17.28 -33.97 17.77
N ASP A 745 17.33 -32.79 18.37
CA ASP A 745 16.18 -31.90 18.51
C ASP A 745 16.08 -30.90 17.35
N ILE A 746 14.85 -30.46 17.06
CA ILE A 746 14.60 -29.34 16.17
C ILE A 746 15.00 -28.06 16.92
N THR A 747 15.93 -27.31 16.34
CA THR A 747 16.50 -26.12 16.98
C THR A 747 15.75 -24.84 16.69
N THR A 748 14.98 -24.81 15.60
CA THR A 748 14.09 -23.69 15.27
C THR A 748 12.90 -23.69 16.23
N PRO A 749 12.62 -22.57 16.94
CA PRO A 749 11.44 -22.47 17.80
C PRO A 749 10.13 -22.69 17.02
N ASP A 750 9.14 -23.31 17.67
CA ASP A 750 7.85 -23.67 17.05
C ASP A 750 7.16 -22.47 16.38
N GLU A 751 7.22 -21.29 17.00
CA GLU A 751 6.64 -20.03 16.48
C GLU A 751 7.28 -19.54 15.17
N HIS A 752 8.44 -20.06 14.79
CA HIS A 752 9.15 -19.71 13.56
C HIS A 752 9.21 -20.85 12.56
N LEU A 753 8.89 -22.08 12.98
CA LEU A 753 9.09 -23.29 12.21
C LEU A 753 8.35 -23.26 10.88
N GLU A 754 7.09 -22.82 10.87
CA GLU A 754 6.29 -22.71 9.64
C GLU A 754 6.92 -21.73 8.64
N LYS A 755 7.36 -20.56 9.12
CA LYS A 755 7.97 -19.52 8.30
C LYS A 755 9.32 -19.98 7.74
N VAL A 756 10.11 -20.69 8.52
CA VAL A 756 11.41 -21.23 8.09
C VAL A 756 11.19 -22.37 7.09
N ALA A 757 10.28 -23.29 7.35
CA ALA A 757 9.90 -24.36 6.42
C ALA A 757 9.36 -23.82 5.09
N ALA A 758 8.58 -22.74 5.11
CA ALA A 758 8.09 -22.05 3.91
C ALA A 758 9.22 -21.55 2.99
N THR A 759 10.41 -21.25 3.54
CA THR A 759 11.56 -20.83 2.71
C THR A 759 12.06 -21.92 1.77
N LEU A 760 11.73 -23.20 2.01
CA LEU A 760 12.05 -24.29 1.07
C LEU A 760 11.31 -24.15 -0.27
N TRP A 761 10.14 -23.53 -0.25
CA TRP A 761 9.24 -23.44 -1.40
C TRP A 761 9.55 -22.24 -2.31
N ASN A 762 10.15 -21.18 -1.77
CA ASN A 762 10.50 -20.01 -2.57
C ASN A 762 11.79 -20.23 -3.39
N TYR A 763 12.10 -19.31 -4.31
CA TYR A 763 13.31 -19.38 -5.13
C TYR A 763 14.49 -18.57 -4.59
N ASP A 764 14.44 -18.16 -3.32
CA ASP A 764 15.52 -17.41 -2.68
C ASP A 764 16.69 -18.33 -2.32
N LYS A 765 17.92 -17.87 -2.58
CA LYS A 765 19.14 -18.58 -2.17
C LYS A 765 19.24 -18.69 -0.66
N MET A 766 19.86 -19.77 -0.18
CA MET A 766 20.19 -19.90 1.24
C MET A 766 21.20 -18.82 1.67
N PRO A 767 21.07 -18.26 2.88
CA PRO A 767 21.99 -17.25 3.38
C PRO A 767 23.42 -17.79 3.48
N GLN A 768 24.40 -16.97 3.08
CA GLN A 768 25.81 -17.30 3.22
C GLN A 768 26.24 -17.27 4.70
N ASN A 769 27.21 -18.11 5.06
CA ASN A 769 27.79 -18.21 6.41
C ASN A 769 26.77 -18.52 7.51
N HIS A 770 25.66 -19.18 7.16
CA HIS A 770 24.72 -19.71 8.14
C HIS A 770 25.37 -20.85 8.93
N LYS A 771 25.29 -20.79 10.27
CA LYS A 771 25.79 -21.85 11.14
C LYS A 771 24.74 -22.95 11.26
N MET A 772 25.08 -24.14 10.80
CA MET A 772 24.19 -25.30 10.90
C MET A 772 24.12 -25.76 12.38
N PRO A 773 22.92 -25.95 12.96
CA PRO A 773 22.78 -26.22 14.40
C PRO A 773 23.43 -27.52 14.91
N LEU A 774 23.53 -28.55 14.08
CA LEU A 774 24.17 -29.83 14.42
C LEU A 774 25.69 -29.82 14.26
N MET A 775 26.30 -28.70 13.87
CA MET A 775 27.76 -28.55 13.80
C MET A 775 28.33 -27.86 15.04
N LYS A 776 29.64 -27.99 15.27
CA LYS A 776 30.40 -27.28 16.30
C LYS A 776 30.16 -25.76 16.23
N GLN A 777 29.65 -25.18 17.31
CA GLN A 777 29.22 -23.78 17.36
C GLN A 777 30.37 -22.78 17.60
N ASP A 778 31.50 -23.28 18.10
CA ASP A 778 32.73 -22.54 18.41
C ASP A 778 33.51 -22.09 17.14
N GLY A 779 33.06 -22.52 15.96
CA GLY A 779 33.67 -22.15 14.67
C GLY A 779 34.80 -23.08 14.24
N THR A 780 35.09 -24.13 15.01
CA THR A 780 36.00 -25.20 14.59
C THR A 780 35.31 -26.11 13.57
N LEU A 781 36.10 -26.75 12.70
CA LEU A 781 35.57 -27.71 11.73
C LEU A 781 35.31 -29.06 12.42
N GLU A 782 34.37 -29.82 11.86
CA GLU A 782 34.13 -31.20 12.26
C GLU A 782 35.33 -32.09 11.97
N ASP A 783 35.46 -33.17 12.72
CA ASP A 783 36.51 -34.15 12.44
C ASP A 783 36.12 -34.96 11.19
N LEU A 784 37.03 -35.02 10.22
CA LEU A 784 36.83 -35.76 8.97
C LEU A 784 36.61 -37.25 9.25
N GLN A 785 35.55 -37.81 8.67
CA GLN A 785 35.14 -39.19 8.85
C GLN A 785 35.81 -40.15 7.88
N HIS A 786 36.22 -39.66 6.70
CA HIS A 786 36.82 -40.47 5.65
C HIS A 786 38.31 -40.18 5.48
N GLU A 787 39.03 -41.16 4.96
CA GLU A 787 40.48 -41.06 4.72
C GLU A 787 40.86 -39.99 3.69
N ASN A 788 40.00 -39.72 2.69
CA ASN A 788 40.27 -38.77 1.61
C ASN A 788 38.97 -38.31 0.92
N LEU A 789 39.10 -37.25 0.12
CA LEU A 789 38.01 -36.62 -0.64
C LEU A 789 37.31 -37.60 -1.61
N GLU A 790 38.03 -38.50 -2.27
CA GLU A 790 37.43 -39.43 -3.24
C GLU A 790 36.55 -40.47 -2.54
N THR A 791 36.98 -40.96 -1.39
CA THR A 791 36.16 -41.83 -0.53
C THR A 791 34.92 -41.09 -0.02
N ALA A 792 35.07 -39.83 0.40
CA ALA A 792 33.93 -39.00 0.81
C ALA A 792 32.91 -38.80 -0.33
N LYS A 793 33.37 -38.53 -1.56
CA LYS A 793 32.48 -38.41 -2.74
C LYS A 793 31.70 -39.70 -2.99
N ALA A 794 32.36 -40.85 -2.91
CA ALA A 794 31.71 -42.15 -3.09
C ALA A 794 30.66 -42.41 -2.01
N LYS A 795 30.98 -42.13 -0.75
CA LYS A 795 30.08 -42.32 0.40
C LYS A 795 28.88 -41.37 0.38
N MET A 796 29.06 -40.12 -0.05
CA MET A 796 27.95 -39.18 -0.26
C MET A 796 26.96 -39.67 -1.33
N LEU A 797 27.46 -40.21 -2.46
CA LEU A 797 26.61 -40.77 -3.51
C LEU A 797 25.86 -42.04 -3.06
N GLU A 798 26.51 -42.87 -2.24
CA GLU A 798 25.87 -44.03 -1.59
C GLU A 798 24.72 -43.58 -0.67
N ALA A 799 24.97 -42.62 0.23
CA ALA A 799 23.96 -42.08 1.14
C ALA A 799 22.78 -41.45 0.37
N ARG A 800 23.05 -40.74 -0.74
CA ARG A 800 21.98 -40.21 -1.60
C ARG A 800 21.10 -41.32 -2.19
N LYS A 801 21.70 -42.42 -2.63
CA LYS A 801 20.95 -43.57 -3.16
C LYS A 801 20.06 -44.19 -2.08
N GLU A 802 20.58 -44.36 -0.87
CA GLU A 802 19.83 -44.87 0.28
C GLU A 802 18.66 -43.96 0.64
N TYR A 803 18.86 -42.63 0.66
CA TYR A 803 17.79 -41.63 0.81
C TYR A 803 16.68 -41.81 -0.23
N LEU A 804 17.02 -41.95 -1.51
CA LEU A 804 16.04 -42.15 -2.58
C LEU A 804 15.30 -43.49 -2.43
N ASP A 805 16.00 -44.56 -2.07
CA ASP A 805 15.41 -45.88 -1.84
C ASP A 805 14.50 -45.91 -0.61
N TYR A 806 14.85 -45.18 0.46
CA TYR A 806 14.02 -45.05 1.66
C TYR A 806 12.65 -44.44 1.33
N PHE A 807 12.61 -43.29 0.65
CA PHE A 807 11.34 -42.65 0.27
C PHE A 807 10.61 -43.34 -0.89
N LYS A 808 11.29 -44.22 -1.63
CA LYS A 808 10.63 -45.13 -2.58
C LYS A 808 9.86 -46.23 -1.84
N LYS A 809 10.43 -46.77 -0.75
CA LYS A 809 9.78 -47.77 0.11
C LYS A 809 8.72 -47.14 1.03
N ASN A 810 8.93 -45.89 1.45
CA ASN A 810 8.11 -45.18 2.42
C ASN A 810 7.59 -43.83 1.85
N PRO A 811 6.66 -43.82 0.89
CA PRO A 811 6.28 -42.61 0.15
C PRO A 811 5.56 -41.55 1.00
N LYS A 812 5.01 -41.92 2.17
CA LYS A 812 4.30 -41.02 3.09
C LYS A 812 5.09 -40.70 4.36
N ALA A 813 6.32 -41.21 4.51
CA ALA A 813 7.12 -40.92 5.68
C ALA A 813 7.53 -39.44 5.74
N THR A 814 7.72 -38.94 6.96
CA THR A 814 8.46 -37.71 7.23
C THR A 814 9.68 -38.05 8.09
N THR A 815 10.72 -37.24 8.00
CA THR A 815 11.91 -37.36 8.87
C THR A 815 12.33 -35.98 9.37
N LYS A 816 12.93 -35.92 10.56
CA LYS A 816 13.36 -34.67 11.20
C LYS A 816 14.47 -33.99 10.42
N ASN A 817 14.39 -32.66 10.37
CA ASN A 817 15.45 -31.74 10.02
C ASN A 817 15.61 -30.71 11.15
N ALA A 818 16.85 -30.44 11.56
CA ALA A 818 17.16 -29.57 12.70
C ALA A 818 16.69 -28.11 12.55
N VAL A 819 16.49 -27.63 11.32
CA VAL A 819 16.11 -26.25 11.00
C VAL A 819 14.66 -26.16 10.50
N PHE A 820 14.24 -27.10 9.66
CA PHE A 820 12.95 -27.02 8.95
C PHE A 820 11.85 -27.90 9.56
N GLY A 821 12.16 -28.66 10.60
CA GLY A 821 11.20 -29.55 11.28
C GLY A 821 11.04 -30.89 10.57
N GLU A 822 9.85 -31.49 10.68
CA GLU A 822 9.50 -32.74 9.97
C GLU A 822 9.30 -32.47 8.48
N LEU A 823 10.07 -33.16 7.62
CA LEU A 823 10.03 -32.99 6.18
C LEU A 823 9.55 -34.25 5.46
N SER A 824 8.61 -34.08 4.54
CA SER A 824 8.21 -35.09 3.57
C SER A 824 9.27 -35.31 2.48
N LYS A 825 9.10 -36.36 1.66
CA LYS A 825 9.94 -36.58 0.46
C LYS A 825 10.06 -35.33 -0.42
N TYR A 826 8.93 -34.64 -0.62
CA TYR A 826 8.91 -33.48 -1.50
C TYR A 826 9.72 -32.33 -0.92
N GLU A 827 9.56 -32.05 0.37
CA GLU A 827 10.29 -30.99 1.05
C GLU A 827 11.79 -31.29 1.15
N TRP A 828 12.17 -32.55 1.36
CA TRP A 828 13.57 -32.98 1.22
C TRP A 828 14.12 -32.76 -0.18
N THR A 829 13.31 -32.97 -1.23
CA THR A 829 13.73 -32.67 -2.62
C THR A 829 13.93 -31.16 -2.84
N LEU A 830 13.08 -30.32 -2.23
CA LEU A 830 13.25 -28.87 -2.27
C LEU A 830 14.52 -28.43 -1.52
N LEU A 831 14.76 -28.98 -0.34
CA LEU A 831 15.96 -28.72 0.44
C LEU A 831 17.21 -29.20 -0.29
N GLU A 832 17.22 -30.42 -0.83
CA GLU A 832 18.33 -30.97 -1.64
C GLU A 832 18.73 -30.00 -2.75
N ARG A 833 17.73 -29.47 -3.47
CA ARG A 833 17.95 -28.50 -4.55
C ARG A 833 18.67 -27.25 -4.04
N LYS A 834 18.17 -26.64 -2.96
CA LYS A 834 18.76 -25.41 -2.41
C LYS A 834 20.15 -25.67 -1.82
N HIS A 835 20.29 -26.75 -1.06
CA HIS A 835 21.47 -27.07 -0.29
C HIS A 835 22.67 -27.42 -1.18
N LEU A 836 22.48 -28.27 -2.18
CA LEU A 836 23.57 -28.62 -3.11
C LEU A 836 23.96 -27.43 -3.99
N ASN A 837 23.00 -26.67 -4.51
CA ASN A 837 23.34 -25.47 -5.29
C ASN A 837 24.09 -24.44 -4.44
N HIS A 838 23.73 -24.26 -3.17
CA HIS A 838 24.46 -23.38 -2.24
C HIS A 838 25.93 -23.79 -2.10
N HIS A 839 26.22 -25.06 -1.83
CA HIS A 839 27.60 -25.53 -1.67
C HIS A 839 28.36 -25.61 -2.99
N PHE A 840 27.69 -25.90 -4.11
CA PHE A 840 28.36 -25.88 -5.42
C PHE A 840 28.74 -24.47 -5.83
N GLU A 841 27.91 -23.47 -5.52
CA GLU A 841 28.27 -22.06 -5.67
C GLU A 841 29.39 -21.65 -4.68
N GLN A 842 29.37 -22.17 -3.45
CA GLN A 842 30.41 -21.94 -2.44
C GLN A 842 31.80 -22.33 -2.96
N PHE A 843 31.91 -23.42 -3.71
CA PHE A 843 33.19 -23.87 -4.28
C PHE A 843 33.37 -23.50 -5.76
N ASN A 844 32.47 -22.69 -6.34
CA ASN A 844 32.47 -22.33 -7.75
C ASN A 844 32.52 -23.54 -8.72
N ILE A 845 31.80 -24.61 -8.38
CA ILE A 845 31.71 -25.86 -9.15
C ILE A 845 30.34 -26.06 -9.82
N SER A 846 29.49 -25.03 -9.81
CA SER A 846 28.11 -25.07 -10.31
C SER A 846 27.99 -25.00 -11.85
N ALA A 847 29.08 -24.78 -12.59
CA ALA A 847 29.08 -24.58 -14.05
C ALA A 847 28.67 -25.83 -14.85
#